data_AF-A0A132BAV9-F1
#
_entry.id   AF-A0A132BAV9-F1
#
_cell.length_a   1.000
_cell.length_b   1.000
_cell.length_c   1.000
_cell.angle_alpha   90.00
_cell.angle_beta   90.00
_cell.angle_gamma   90.00
#
_symmetry.space_group_name_H-M   'P 1'
#
loop_
_entity.id
_entity.type
_entity.pdbx_description
1 polymer ?
#
loop_
_entity_poly.entity_id
_entity_poly.type
_entity_poly.pdbx_seq_one_letter_code
_entity_poly.pdbx_strand_id
1 'polypeptide(L)'
;MCRSPFKNKFDNVKYYIGDVTKRDHCRHVVQQVKPNIIFNTASPHAYKDHEHVPDIFKVNVDGNVNLLQAAYDVGTVKAYVYTSSGPIIAGSGGGYDHADETHPTLVVPHTKKGDPYHVAKALGDKIVLEANGKNGIRTCTIRPTALYGEGDGQMVGPVIKALEDGQTTIWTGYNDIDMDVVYVGHVAIAEVQAAKGLLVEISDPKAPKVSGEAFNITDDQPSPPLTFFRKYWALAGDETPLSSVWYIHPTLVLIMAHIAEWIVWARTWGKLRPESLILERMEFVLFTRTYSIKKARERLGFKPWGNQPYASQDEALKGAVEWYLRPENHGPVKIGGSPSWPEVPFSLISNTGALDLPASKQDHYCVKNARIMAQTHNTIFRALNSIYQQALSIKPGTQEAIDMLAYCGITYDFIHHHQIGEESIYFPEIEKATKIPGLMEENIAQHHFVEDGLERLRKYAETTRPEAYSGEELRHIIDEFSGAYEHHQHEEIKTILNLHDKIDSKVLKSIDLRMRKEAERQSDIFKAAPFVLSCQDRNFKLDGEIRPFPGISALVPYVVHLFLSSRHAGVWRFAPSTMYAQPRPSPARKNDEPTKAELIAPPNAGMPKGFDLTGILPSTPVIFAFLFGLLAYALYF
;
A
#
# COMPACT_ATOMS: atom_id res chain seq x y z
N MET A 1 12.58 -21.51 -1.65
CA MET A 1 14.01 -21.18 -1.87
C MET A 1 14.59 -20.45 -0.66
N CYS A 2 15.88 -20.62 -0.35
CA CYS A 2 16.55 -19.72 0.60
C CYS A 2 17.02 -18.47 -0.16
N ARG A 3 16.59 -17.28 0.26
CA ARG A 3 17.06 -16.01 -0.32
C ARG A 3 18.45 -15.62 0.22
N SER A 4 18.95 -16.33 1.24
CA SER A 4 20.32 -16.19 1.72
C SER A 4 21.18 -17.33 1.16
N PRO A 5 22.28 -17.03 0.46
CA PRO A 5 23.22 -18.05 -0.01
C PRO A 5 23.98 -18.72 1.15
N PHE A 6 23.82 -18.24 2.39
CA PHE A 6 24.54 -18.70 3.57
C PHE A 6 23.69 -19.52 4.55
N LYS A 7 22.40 -19.72 4.26
CA LYS A 7 21.49 -20.48 5.12
C LYS A 7 20.88 -21.64 4.36
N ASN A 8 21.24 -22.87 4.72
CA ASN A 8 20.61 -24.06 4.15
C ASN A 8 19.22 -24.22 4.76
N LYS A 9 18.20 -24.38 3.91
CA LYS A 9 16.80 -24.62 4.35
C LYS A 9 16.38 -26.09 4.26
N PHE A 10 17.09 -26.88 3.46
CA PHE A 10 16.75 -28.28 3.19
C PHE A 10 18.00 -29.15 3.34
N ASP A 11 17.95 -30.13 4.24
CA ASP A 11 19.13 -30.95 4.61
C ASP A 11 19.63 -31.85 3.47
N ASN A 12 18.72 -32.24 2.57
CA ASN A 12 19.02 -33.08 1.41
C ASN A 12 19.42 -32.27 0.16
N VAL A 13 19.61 -30.95 0.27
CA VAL A 13 20.02 -30.07 -0.83
C VAL A 13 21.40 -29.50 -0.56
N LYS A 14 22.31 -29.65 -1.53
CA LYS A 14 23.63 -29.02 -1.50
C LYS A 14 23.54 -27.61 -2.10
N TYR A 15 24.02 -26.63 -1.35
CA TYR A 15 24.02 -25.23 -1.76
C TYR A 15 25.41 -24.83 -2.27
N TYR A 16 25.44 -24.14 -3.41
CA TYR A 16 26.66 -23.61 -4.01
C TYR A 16 26.46 -22.11 -4.26
N ILE A 17 27.46 -21.33 -3.90
CA ILE A 17 27.41 -19.87 -4.05
C ILE A 17 27.94 -19.52 -5.44
N GLY A 18 27.17 -18.74 -6.19
CA GLY A 18 27.55 -18.28 -7.52
C GLY A 18 26.68 -17.10 -7.95
N ASP A 19 27.21 -16.31 -8.88
CA ASP A 19 26.50 -15.18 -9.50
C ASP A 19 26.34 -15.50 -10.98
N VAL A 20 25.09 -15.61 -11.45
CA VAL A 20 24.80 -15.97 -12.84
C VAL A 20 25.27 -14.90 -13.83
N THR A 21 25.47 -13.66 -13.38
CA THR A 21 26.02 -12.58 -14.21
C THR A 21 27.53 -12.72 -14.43
N LYS A 22 28.21 -13.64 -13.72
CA LYS A 22 29.65 -13.89 -13.82
C LYS A 22 29.90 -15.27 -14.43
N ARG A 23 30.43 -15.29 -15.66
CA ARG A 23 30.74 -16.53 -16.39
C ARG A 23 31.60 -17.51 -15.58
N ASP A 24 32.64 -17.02 -14.92
CA ASP A 24 33.56 -17.89 -14.17
C ASP A 24 32.87 -18.55 -12.98
N HIS A 25 31.92 -17.86 -12.34
CA HIS A 25 31.11 -18.45 -11.26
C HIS A 25 30.20 -19.55 -11.81
N CYS A 26 29.49 -19.29 -12.92
CA CYS A 26 28.68 -20.31 -13.59
C CYS A 26 29.52 -21.55 -13.95
N ARG A 27 30.67 -21.35 -14.59
CA ARG A 27 31.56 -22.44 -14.98
C ARG A 27 32.08 -23.21 -13.76
N HIS A 28 32.50 -22.51 -12.71
CA HIS A 28 32.98 -23.13 -11.48
C HIS A 28 31.92 -24.03 -10.84
N VAL A 29 30.69 -23.52 -10.66
CA VAL A 29 29.60 -24.29 -10.06
C VAL A 29 29.19 -25.47 -10.94
N VAL A 30 29.04 -25.27 -12.25
CA VAL A 30 28.69 -26.37 -13.18
C VAL A 30 29.79 -27.43 -13.21
N GLN A 31 31.07 -27.04 -13.17
CA GLN A 31 32.20 -27.97 -13.12
C GLN A 31 32.26 -28.77 -11.81
N GLN A 32 31.92 -28.15 -10.68
CA GLN A 32 31.89 -28.79 -9.37
C GLN A 32 30.73 -29.77 -9.24
N VAL A 33 29.53 -29.37 -9.70
CA VAL A 33 28.30 -30.16 -9.57
C VAL A 33 28.19 -31.22 -10.65
N LYS A 34 28.71 -30.96 -11.85
CA LYS A 34 28.55 -31.79 -13.06
C LYS A 34 27.08 -32.18 -13.31
N PRO A 35 26.15 -31.22 -13.38
CA PRO A 35 24.72 -31.53 -13.45
C PRO A 35 24.34 -32.13 -14.82
N ASN A 36 23.34 -32.99 -14.81
CA ASN A 36 22.69 -33.49 -16.04
C ASN A 36 21.61 -32.53 -16.55
N ILE A 37 21.03 -31.71 -15.66
CA ILE A 37 19.90 -30.82 -15.94
C ILE A 37 20.18 -29.49 -15.24
N ILE A 38 19.87 -28.38 -15.90
CA ILE A 38 19.83 -27.05 -15.28
C ILE A 38 18.41 -26.51 -15.35
N PHE A 39 17.89 -26.08 -14.20
CA PHE A 39 16.69 -25.24 -14.10
C PHE A 39 17.14 -23.80 -13.81
N ASN A 40 16.96 -22.90 -14.77
CA ASN A 40 17.27 -21.49 -14.57
C ASN A 40 16.02 -20.72 -14.16
N THR A 41 15.84 -20.59 -12.84
CA THR A 41 14.76 -19.82 -12.19
C THR A 41 15.25 -18.46 -11.68
N ALA A 42 16.51 -18.09 -11.93
CA ALA A 42 17.11 -16.88 -11.41
C ALA A 42 16.53 -15.64 -12.09
N SER A 43 16.00 -14.70 -11.30
CA SER A 43 15.49 -13.44 -11.79
C SER A 43 15.39 -12.40 -10.67
N PRO A 44 15.68 -11.11 -10.95
CA PRO A 44 15.31 -10.02 -10.05
C PRO A 44 13.79 -9.88 -9.98
N HIS A 45 13.34 -9.08 -9.01
CA HIS A 45 11.95 -8.63 -8.90
C HIS A 45 11.50 -7.91 -10.19
N ALA A 46 10.25 -8.12 -10.62
CA ALA A 46 9.76 -7.59 -11.89
C ALA A 46 9.66 -6.06 -11.89
N TYR A 47 9.20 -5.50 -10.77
CA TYR A 47 9.01 -4.07 -10.61
C TYR A 47 10.17 -3.48 -9.80
N LYS A 48 11.25 -3.14 -10.49
CA LYS A 48 12.39 -2.41 -9.93
C LYS A 48 12.42 -0.98 -10.46
N ASP A 49 13.05 -0.09 -9.70
CA ASP A 49 13.33 1.28 -10.12
C ASP A 49 14.19 1.32 -11.40
N HIS A 50 14.04 2.41 -12.15
CA HIS A 50 14.71 2.61 -13.45
C HIS A 50 16.23 2.45 -13.34
N GLU A 51 16.84 2.90 -12.23
CA GLU A 51 18.27 2.75 -12.00
C GLU A 51 18.76 1.29 -11.92
N HIS A 52 17.88 0.36 -11.55
CA HIS A 52 18.18 -1.07 -11.42
C HIS A 52 17.71 -1.91 -12.60
N VAL A 53 17.12 -1.30 -13.62
CA VAL A 53 16.74 -1.97 -14.87
C VAL A 53 17.91 -2.72 -15.53
N PRO A 54 19.15 -2.18 -15.58
CA PRO A 54 20.28 -2.93 -16.15
C PRO A 54 20.52 -4.30 -15.52
N ASP A 55 20.22 -4.46 -14.22
CA ASP A 55 20.42 -5.73 -13.52
C ASP A 55 19.40 -6.80 -13.95
N ILE A 56 18.21 -6.37 -14.38
CA ILE A 56 17.19 -7.27 -14.95
C ILE A 56 17.73 -7.91 -16.24
N PHE A 57 18.34 -7.11 -17.12
CA PHE A 57 18.95 -7.61 -18.36
C PHE A 57 20.17 -8.48 -18.07
N LYS A 58 21.09 -8.05 -17.19
CA LYS A 58 22.26 -8.87 -16.83
C LYS A 58 21.87 -10.26 -16.33
N VAL A 59 20.86 -10.36 -15.46
CA VAL A 59 20.45 -11.66 -14.91
C VAL A 59 19.67 -12.49 -15.92
N ASN A 60 18.66 -11.93 -16.59
CA ASN A 60 17.77 -12.70 -17.46
C ASN A 60 18.35 -12.95 -18.87
N VAL A 61 19.29 -12.12 -19.34
CA VAL A 61 19.94 -12.26 -20.65
C VAL A 61 21.33 -12.86 -20.47
N ASP A 62 22.26 -12.12 -19.87
CA ASP A 62 23.66 -12.57 -19.73
C ASP A 62 23.75 -13.81 -18.85
N GLY A 63 22.91 -13.95 -17.83
CA GLY A 63 22.83 -15.14 -17.00
C GLY A 63 22.49 -16.40 -17.78
N ASN A 64 21.56 -16.34 -18.73
CA ASN A 64 21.26 -17.45 -19.62
C ASN A 64 22.44 -17.77 -20.54
N VAL A 65 23.07 -16.76 -21.14
CA VAL A 65 24.26 -16.94 -21.99
C VAL A 65 25.39 -17.62 -21.20
N ASN A 66 25.69 -17.13 -20.00
CA ASN A 66 26.74 -17.65 -19.14
C ASN A 66 26.49 -19.10 -18.71
N LEU A 67 25.26 -19.43 -18.31
CA LEU A 67 24.91 -20.79 -17.89
C LEU A 67 24.91 -21.78 -19.07
N LEU A 68 24.41 -21.38 -20.24
CA LEU A 68 24.46 -22.21 -21.45
C LEU A 68 25.91 -22.45 -21.91
N GLN A 69 26.76 -21.42 -21.86
CA GLN A 69 28.18 -21.55 -22.17
C GLN A 69 28.88 -22.46 -21.16
N ALA A 70 28.62 -22.30 -19.85
CA ALA A 70 29.18 -23.17 -18.81
C ALA A 70 28.72 -24.63 -18.98
N ALA A 71 27.45 -24.84 -19.33
CA ALA A 71 26.88 -26.15 -19.62
C ALA A 71 27.61 -26.83 -20.78
N TYR A 72 27.91 -26.08 -21.84
CA TYR A 72 28.70 -26.55 -22.96
C TYR A 72 30.16 -26.84 -22.57
N ASP A 73 30.84 -25.89 -21.93
CA ASP A 73 32.26 -25.98 -21.56
C ASP A 73 32.56 -27.22 -20.69
N VAL A 74 31.60 -27.63 -19.84
CA VAL A 74 31.73 -28.79 -18.93
C VAL A 74 31.21 -30.09 -19.58
N GLY A 75 30.20 -30.00 -20.45
CA GLY A 75 29.72 -31.11 -21.28
C GLY A 75 28.87 -32.17 -20.57
N THR A 76 28.43 -31.94 -19.32
CA THR A 76 27.61 -32.91 -18.56
C THR A 76 26.10 -32.67 -18.71
N VAL A 77 25.71 -31.45 -19.06
CA VAL A 77 24.32 -31.01 -19.11
C VAL A 77 23.66 -31.53 -20.39
N LYS A 78 22.49 -32.15 -20.24
CA LYS A 78 21.69 -32.70 -21.34
C LYS A 78 20.40 -31.92 -21.58
N ALA A 79 19.84 -31.36 -20.51
CA ALA A 79 18.58 -30.62 -20.53
C ALA A 79 18.72 -29.28 -19.81
N TYR A 80 18.16 -28.23 -20.39
CA TYR A 80 18.14 -26.89 -19.83
C TYR A 80 16.72 -26.32 -19.89
N VAL A 81 16.15 -26.01 -18.73
CA VAL A 81 14.80 -25.43 -18.62
C VAL A 81 14.93 -24.03 -18.07
N TYR A 82 14.37 -23.04 -18.79
CA TYR A 82 14.36 -21.65 -18.34
C TYR A 82 12.95 -21.22 -17.92
N THR A 83 12.85 -20.62 -16.73
CA THR A 83 11.65 -19.96 -16.25
C THR A 83 11.56 -18.57 -16.89
N SER A 84 10.87 -18.53 -18.01
CA SER A 84 10.47 -17.33 -18.73
C SER A 84 9.25 -16.70 -18.04
N SER A 85 8.37 -16.03 -18.80
CA SER A 85 7.18 -15.36 -18.25
C SER A 85 6.07 -15.36 -19.30
N GLY A 86 4.82 -15.54 -18.90
CA GLY A 86 3.65 -15.47 -19.80
C GLY A 86 3.48 -14.06 -20.41
N PRO A 87 3.58 -12.98 -19.62
CA PRO A 87 3.46 -11.61 -20.11
C PRO A 87 4.53 -11.11 -21.10
N ILE A 88 5.41 -11.99 -21.59
CA ILE A 88 6.30 -11.66 -22.72
C ILE A 88 5.56 -11.63 -24.07
N ILE A 89 4.31 -12.09 -24.12
CA ILE A 89 3.48 -12.01 -25.33
C ILE A 89 3.23 -10.54 -25.67
N ALA A 90 3.54 -10.16 -26.90
CA ALA A 90 3.30 -8.82 -27.40
C ALA A 90 1.81 -8.64 -27.76
N GLY A 91 1.03 -8.07 -26.85
CA GLY A 91 -0.31 -7.58 -27.17
C GLY A 91 -0.24 -6.36 -28.10
N SER A 92 -1.17 -6.26 -29.06
CA SER A 92 -1.36 -5.05 -29.86
C SER A 92 -2.10 -3.99 -29.06
N GLY A 93 -1.45 -3.38 -28.07
CA GLY A 93 -2.03 -2.27 -27.28
C GLY A 93 -3.36 -2.58 -26.59
N GLY A 94 -3.69 -3.87 -26.41
CA GLY A 94 -4.93 -4.37 -25.83
C GLY A 94 -4.73 -5.78 -25.28
N GLY A 95 -5.70 -6.22 -24.48
CA GLY A 95 -5.74 -7.55 -23.90
C GLY A 95 -5.74 -8.67 -24.94
N TYR A 96 -5.49 -9.89 -24.49
CA TYR A 96 -5.54 -11.11 -25.28
C TYR A 96 -6.26 -12.20 -24.50
N ASP A 97 -6.98 -13.04 -25.25
CA ASP A 97 -7.81 -14.10 -24.71
C ASP A 97 -7.29 -15.46 -25.21
N HIS A 98 -6.90 -16.31 -24.28
CA HIS A 98 -6.34 -17.65 -24.49
C HIS A 98 -5.13 -17.66 -25.45
N ALA A 99 -4.22 -16.69 -25.31
CA ALA A 99 -3.02 -16.61 -26.13
C ALA A 99 -2.16 -17.88 -25.98
N ASP A 100 -1.82 -18.51 -27.10
CA ASP A 100 -0.92 -19.66 -27.16
C ASP A 100 0.52 -19.24 -27.48
N GLU A 101 1.45 -20.20 -27.55
CA GLU A 101 2.86 -19.91 -27.79
C GLU A 101 3.20 -19.56 -29.25
N THR A 102 2.20 -19.52 -30.15
CA THR A 102 2.38 -19.04 -31.53
C THR A 102 2.30 -17.52 -31.63
N HIS A 103 1.78 -16.86 -30.60
CA HIS A 103 1.70 -15.41 -30.54
C HIS A 103 3.10 -14.77 -30.49
N PRO A 104 3.31 -13.64 -31.19
CA PRO A 104 4.58 -12.92 -31.13
C PRO A 104 4.94 -12.52 -29.70
N THR A 105 6.22 -12.64 -29.35
CA THR A 105 6.74 -12.10 -28.08
C THR A 105 7.18 -10.65 -28.25
N LEU A 106 7.53 -9.98 -27.16
CA LEU A 106 8.06 -8.60 -27.20
C LEU A 106 9.36 -8.46 -27.99
N VAL A 107 10.03 -9.55 -28.37
CA VAL A 107 11.33 -9.51 -29.06
C VAL A 107 11.36 -10.26 -30.39
N VAL A 108 10.25 -10.91 -30.77
CA VAL A 108 10.09 -11.67 -32.01
C VAL A 108 8.81 -11.22 -32.72
N PRO A 109 8.86 -10.83 -34.01
CA PRO A 109 10.02 -10.89 -34.92
C PRO A 109 11.03 -9.75 -34.72
N HIS A 110 10.64 -8.66 -34.07
CA HIS A 110 11.51 -7.53 -33.72
C HIS A 110 11.20 -7.07 -32.30
N THR A 111 12.14 -6.35 -31.70
CA THR A 111 11.96 -5.80 -30.34
C THR A 111 10.94 -4.68 -30.33
N LYS A 112 9.92 -4.83 -29.49
CA LYS A 112 8.89 -3.83 -29.21
C LYS A 112 9.18 -3.18 -27.86
N LYS A 113 8.71 -1.93 -27.70
CA LYS A 113 8.70 -1.26 -26.39
C LYS A 113 7.74 -2.01 -25.45
N GLY A 114 8.15 -2.18 -24.21
CA GLY A 114 7.36 -2.79 -23.15
C GLY A 114 8.07 -2.67 -21.81
N ASP A 115 7.47 -3.24 -20.76
CA ASP A 115 8.09 -3.33 -19.44
C ASP A 115 9.50 -3.95 -19.54
N PRO A 116 10.53 -3.35 -18.92
CA PRO A 116 11.90 -3.83 -19.02
C PRO A 116 12.09 -5.27 -18.54
N TYR A 117 11.35 -5.71 -17.52
CA TYR A 117 11.39 -7.09 -17.05
C TYR A 117 10.81 -8.05 -18.09
N HIS A 118 9.64 -7.74 -18.65
CA HIS A 118 9.07 -8.58 -19.71
C HIS A 118 9.94 -8.63 -20.96
N VAL A 119 10.56 -7.51 -21.37
CA VAL A 119 11.50 -7.50 -22.50
C VAL A 119 12.73 -8.36 -22.21
N ALA A 120 13.33 -8.23 -21.04
CA ALA A 120 14.49 -9.04 -20.65
C ALA A 120 14.14 -10.55 -20.56
N LYS A 121 12.96 -10.89 -20.01
CA LYS A 121 12.45 -12.26 -20.01
C LYS A 121 12.24 -12.79 -21.43
N ALA A 122 11.70 -11.98 -22.34
CA ALA A 122 11.49 -12.34 -23.74
C ALA A 122 12.82 -12.56 -24.48
N LEU A 123 13.84 -11.74 -24.22
CA LEU A 123 15.20 -11.94 -24.76
C LEU A 123 15.80 -13.25 -24.25
N GLY A 124 15.72 -13.53 -22.95
CA GLY A 124 16.16 -14.79 -22.37
C GLY A 124 15.42 -16.00 -22.97
N ASP A 125 14.11 -15.88 -23.18
CA ASP A 125 13.28 -16.91 -23.82
C ASP A 125 13.79 -17.24 -25.22
N LYS A 126 14.01 -16.21 -26.05
CA LYS A 126 14.57 -16.34 -27.40
C LYS A 126 15.95 -17.02 -27.38
N ILE A 127 16.86 -16.56 -26.52
CA ILE A 127 18.23 -17.10 -26.41
C ILE A 127 18.19 -18.60 -26.10
N VAL A 128 17.36 -19.00 -25.14
CA VAL A 128 17.27 -20.40 -24.71
C VAL A 128 16.65 -21.27 -25.81
N LEU A 129 15.60 -20.81 -26.48
CA LEU A 129 15.00 -21.54 -27.60
C LEU A 129 15.96 -21.67 -28.79
N GLU A 130 16.71 -20.62 -29.13
CA GLU A 130 17.73 -20.64 -30.18
C GLU A 130 18.96 -21.50 -29.81
N ALA A 131 19.19 -21.77 -28.52
CA ALA A 131 20.24 -22.65 -28.06
C ALA A 131 19.88 -24.15 -28.19
N ASN A 132 18.62 -24.48 -28.49
CA ASN A 132 18.16 -25.87 -28.54
C ASN A 132 18.98 -26.72 -29.52
N GLY A 133 19.42 -27.89 -29.06
CA GLY A 133 20.17 -28.88 -29.84
C GLY A 133 21.62 -28.48 -30.12
N LYS A 134 22.00 -27.23 -29.88
CA LYS A 134 23.40 -26.80 -30.00
C LYS A 134 24.22 -27.51 -28.92
N ASN A 135 25.38 -28.00 -29.33
CA ASN A 135 26.32 -28.68 -28.44
C ASN A 135 25.73 -29.88 -27.67
N GLY A 136 24.69 -30.51 -28.18
CA GLY A 136 24.04 -31.67 -27.55
C GLY A 136 23.12 -31.34 -26.37
N ILE A 137 22.84 -30.06 -26.10
CA ILE A 137 21.96 -29.61 -25.03
C ILE A 137 20.55 -29.40 -25.58
N ARG A 138 19.56 -30.11 -25.06
CA ARG A 138 18.15 -29.84 -25.36
C ARG A 138 17.61 -28.77 -24.42
N THR A 139 16.90 -27.79 -24.96
CA THR A 139 16.40 -26.65 -24.18
C THR A 139 14.89 -26.51 -24.33
N CYS A 140 14.22 -25.92 -23.34
CA CYS A 140 12.84 -25.44 -23.46
C CYS A 140 12.60 -24.29 -22.48
N THR A 141 11.47 -23.59 -22.65
CA THR A 141 11.06 -22.51 -21.75
C THR A 141 9.69 -22.75 -21.14
N ILE A 142 9.56 -22.38 -19.87
CA ILE A 142 8.30 -22.36 -19.13
C ILE A 142 7.86 -20.91 -18.98
N ARG A 143 6.63 -20.58 -19.40
CA ARG A 143 6.06 -19.23 -19.40
C ARG A 143 4.90 -19.16 -18.39
N PRO A 144 5.20 -19.04 -17.09
CA PRO A 144 4.16 -18.93 -16.07
C PRO A 144 3.50 -17.54 -16.09
N THR A 145 2.22 -17.48 -15.73
CA THR A 145 1.51 -16.22 -15.50
C THR A 145 1.80 -15.65 -14.10
N ALA A 146 0.94 -14.78 -13.57
CA ALA A 146 1.16 -14.16 -12.28
C ALA A 146 1.18 -15.22 -11.16
N LEU A 147 2.33 -15.35 -10.51
CA LEU A 147 2.62 -16.38 -9.52
C LEU A 147 2.00 -16.07 -8.16
N TYR A 148 1.44 -17.09 -7.52
CA TYR A 148 1.10 -17.06 -6.10
C TYR A 148 1.42 -18.38 -5.40
N GLY A 149 1.43 -18.36 -4.08
CA GLY A 149 1.72 -19.53 -3.25
C GLY A 149 2.66 -19.19 -2.09
N GLU A 150 3.10 -20.20 -1.39
CA GLU A 150 4.00 -20.07 -0.25
C GLU A 150 5.36 -19.51 -0.67
N GLY A 151 5.89 -18.57 0.10
CA GLY A 151 7.14 -17.89 -0.20
C GLY A 151 7.03 -16.80 -1.26
N ASP A 152 5.84 -16.57 -1.82
CA ASP A 152 5.59 -15.41 -2.66
C ASP A 152 5.53 -14.12 -1.82
N GLY A 153 6.22 -13.10 -2.32
CA GLY A 153 6.19 -11.75 -1.76
C GLY A 153 5.91 -10.68 -2.82
N GLN A 154 5.63 -11.06 -4.07
CA GLN A 154 5.32 -10.13 -5.15
C GLN A 154 3.82 -9.99 -5.38
N MET A 155 3.02 -11.01 -5.03
CA MET A 155 1.56 -10.96 -5.06
C MET A 155 0.96 -10.96 -3.65
N VAL A 156 1.22 -12.00 -2.84
CA VAL A 156 0.58 -12.14 -1.51
C VAL A 156 0.88 -10.94 -0.61
N GLY A 157 2.14 -10.51 -0.54
CA GLY A 157 2.56 -9.39 0.29
C GLY A 157 1.85 -8.07 -0.01
N PRO A 158 1.92 -7.55 -1.25
CA PRO A 158 1.18 -6.34 -1.64
C PRO A 158 -0.34 -6.45 -1.44
N VAL A 159 -0.94 -7.62 -1.66
CA VAL A 159 -2.39 -7.83 -1.47
C VAL A 159 -2.76 -7.74 0.01
N ILE A 160 -2.02 -8.40 0.91
CA ILE A 160 -2.24 -8.28 2.35
C ILE A 160 -1.96 -6.86 2.84
N LYS A 161 -0.91 -6.20 2.32
CA LYS A 161 -0.62 -4.80 2.64
C LYS A 161 -1.78 -3.87 2.25
N ALA A 162 -2.41 -4.06 1.09
CA ALA A 162 -3.57 -3.27 0.70
C ALA A 162 -4.75 -3.42 1.69
N LEU A 163 -4.91 -4.61 2.28
CA LEU A 163 -5.87 -4.82 3.37
C LEU A 163 -5.49 -4.06 4.64
N GLU A 164 -4.23 -4.18 5.08
CA GLU A 164 -3.72 -3.48 6.27
C GLU A 164 -3.78 -1.95 6.13
N ASP A 165 -3.55 -1.45 4.92
CA ASP A 165 -3.65 -0.02 4.59
C ASP A 165 -5.11 0.44 4.45
N GLY A 166 -6.09 -0.46 4.50
CA GLY A 166 -7.52 -0.14 4.39
C GLY A 166 -7.95 0.24 2.96
N GLN A 167 -7.23 -0.22 1.95
CA GLN A 167 -7.43 0.10 0.53
C GLN A 167 -8.40 -0.87 -0.19
N THR A 168 -9.14 -1.71 0.53
CA THR A 168 -10.03 -2.72 -0.07
C THR A 168 -11.32 -2.15 -0.66
N THR A 169 -11.71 -0.91 -0.31
CA THR A 169 -12.98 -0.28 -0.73
C THR A 169 -12.90 0.46 -2.07
N ILE A 170 -11.74 0.51 -2.71
CA ILE A 170 -11.57 1.08 -4.06
C ILE A 170 -10.93 0.05 -4.98
N TRP A 171 -11.43 -0.01 -6.21
CA TRP A 171 -10.88 -0.87 -7.25
C TRP A 171 -10.65 -0.11 -8.56
N THR A 172 -9.59 -0.50 -9.28
CA THR A 172 -9.23 0.07 -10.59
C THR A 172 -9.82 -0.78 -11.72
N GLY A 173 -10.64 -0.17 -12.57
CA GLY A 173 -11.40 -0.87 -13.62
C GLY A 173 -12.74 -1.39 -13.12
N TYR A 174 -13.49 -2.10 -13.96
CA TYR A 174 -14.84 -2.58 -13.63
C TYR A 174 -14.89 -4.05 -13.19
N ASN A 175 -13.73 -4.71 -13.11
CA ASN A 175 -13.63 -6.13 -12.77
C ASN A 175 -14.45 -7.04 -13.69
N ASP A 176 -14.48 -6.69 -14.97
CA ASP A 176 -15.20 -7.33 -16.08
C ASP A 176 -14.24 -7.96 -17.11
N ILE A 177 -12.97 -8.10 -16.74
CA ILE A 177 -11.89 -8.73 -17.53
C ILE A 177 -11.37 -9.95 -16.78
N ASP A 178 -10.76 -10.88 -17.50
CA ASP A 178 -10.18 -12.09 -16.91
C ASP A 178 -8.65 -12.07 -16.92
N MET A 179 -8.05 -12.54 -15.83
CA MET A 179 -6.61 -12.77 -15.73
C MET A 179 -6.32 -14.22 -15.37
N ASP A 180 -5.24 -14.76 -15.94
CA ASP A 180 -4.67 -16.02 -15.49
C ASP A 180 -3.64 -15.81 -14.39
N VAL A 181 -3.77 -16.62 -13.36
CA VAL A 181 -2.78 -16.79 -12.28
C VAL A 181 -2.25 -18.22 -12.31
N VAL A 182 -1.14 -18.44 -11.60
CA VAL A 182 -0.57 -19.77 -11.48
C VAL A 182 0.00 -20.01 -10.09
N TYR A 183 -0.39 -21.12 -9.49
CA TYR A 183 0.20 -21.58 -8.24
C TYR A 183 1.68 -21.97 -8.47
N VAL A 184 2.57 -21.56 -7.58
CA VAL A 184 4.01 -21.82 -7.69
C VAL A 184 4.34 -23.31 -7.80
N GLY A 185 3.54 -24.19 -7.18
CA GLY A 185 3.68 -25.64 -7.31
C GLY A 185 3.35 -26.18 -8.71
N HIS A 186 2.45 -25.53 -9.46
CA HIS A 186 2.20 -25.85 -10.87
C HIS A 186 3.44 -25.63 -11.71
N VAL A 187 4.12 -24.51 -11.51
CA VAL A 187 5.33 -24.17 -12.27
C VAL A 187 6.46 -25.15 -11.98
N ALA A 188 6.69 -25.48 -10.70
CA ALA A 188 7.70 -26.47 -10.31
C ALA A 188 7.43 -27.85 -10.94
N ILE A 189 6.16 -28.29 -10.98
CA ILE A 189 5.78 -29.55 -11.60
C ILE A 189 5.95 -29.50 -13.13
N ALA A 190 5.56 -28.40 -13.77
CA ALA A 190 5.74 -28.21 -15.20
C ALA A 190 7.22 -28.20 -15.60
N GLU A 191 8.08 -27.56 -14.82
CA GLU A 191 9.54 -27.59 -15.02
C GLU A 191 10.07 -29.02 -14.95
N VAL A 192 9.71 -29.78 -13.91
CA VAL A 192 10.13 -31.18 -13.77
C VAL A 192 9.61 -32.05 -14.91
N GLN A 193 8.36 -31.86 -15.34
CA GLN A 193 7.78 -32.57 -16.48
C GLN A 193 8.51 -32.23 -17.78
N ALA A 194 8.83 -30.96 -18.01
CA ALA A 194 9.60 -30.52 -19.17
C ALA A 194 11.01 -31.12 -19.17
N ALA A 195 11.72 -31.09 -18.05
CA ALA A 195 13.03 -31.72 -17.94
C ALA A 195 12.98 -33.24 -18.21
N LYS A 196 11.98 -33.94 -17.68
CA LYS A 196 11.76 -35.37 -17.98
C LYS A 196 11.50 -35.58 -19.48
N GLY A 197 10.63 -34.77 -20.09
CA GLY A 197 10.35 -34.83 -21.52
C GLY A 197 11.60 -34.63 -22.38
N LEU A 198 12.42 -33.62 -22.07
CA LEU A 198 13.70 -33.38 -22.73
C LEU A 198 14.64 -34.59 -22.64
N LEU A 199 14.69 -35.26 -21.48
CA LEU A 199 15.52 -36.46 -21.28
C LEU A 199 14.97 -37.68 -22.02
N VAL A 200 13.65 -37.88 -22.04
CA VAL A 200 13.01 -39.00 -22.75
C VAL A 200 13.23 -38.86 -24.26
N GLU A 201 13.13 -37.64 -24.79
CA GLU A 201 13.39 -37.34 -26.21
C GLU A 201 14.83 -37.70 -26.64
N ILE A 202 15.78 -37.82 -25.70
CA ILE A 202 17.14 -38.31 -25.98
C ILE A 202 17.14 -39.79 -26.34
N SER A 203 16.35 -40.58 -25.62
CA SER A 203 16.30 -42.04 -25.76
C SER A 203 15.21 -42.53 -26.70
N ASP A 204 14.13 -41.77 -26.87
CA ASP A 204 12.97 -42.15 -27.69
C ASP A 204 12.59 -41.02 -28.66
N PRO A 205 12.95 -41.13 -29.96
CA PRO A 205 12.58 -40.17 -30.98
C PRO A 205 11.06 -40.06 -31.24
N LYS A 206 10.25 -41.03 -30.78
CA LYS A 206 8.78 -40.99 -30.90
C LYS A 206 8.11 -40.25 -29.75
N ALA A 207 8.86 -39.88 -28.71
CA ALA A 207 8.32 -39.12 -27.59
C ALA A 207 7.76 -37.76 -28.05
N PRO A 208 6.77 -37.20 -27.33
CA PRO A 208 6.28 -35.86 -27.61
C PRO A 208 7.44 -34.85 -27.61
N LYS A 209 7.49 -34.00 -28.64
CA LYS A 209 8.57 -33.03 -28.80
C LYS A 209 8.51 -31.95 -27.73
N VAL A 210 9.52 -31.90 -26.87
CA VAL A 210 9.68 -30.87 -25.82
C VAL A 210 10.83 -29.93 -26.13
N SER A 211 11.86 -30.43 -26.82
CA SER A 211 13.03 -29.63 -27.15
C SER A 211 12.70 -28.51 -28.14
N GLY A 212 13.19 -27.31 -27.84
CA GLY A 212 12.98 -26.09 -28.63
C GLY A 212 11.58 -25.50 -28.53
N GLU A 213 10.77 -25.95 -27.55
CA GLU A 213 9.41 -25.46 -27.35
C GLU A 213 9.32 -24.54 -26.12
N ALA A 214 8.32 -23.67 -26.16
CA ALA A 214 7.85 -22.91 -25.01
C ALA A 214 6.50 -23.45 -24.54
N PHE A 215 6.23 -23.38 -23.24
CA PHE A 215 4.99 -23.84 -22.63
C PHE A 215 4.39 -22.78 -21.71
N ASN A 216 3.20 -22.29 -22.03
CA ASN A 216 2.40 -21.46 -21.14
C ASN A 216 1.85 -22.33 -19.99
N ILE A 217 1.98 -21.85 -18.75
CA ILE A 217 1.52 -22.55 -17.55
C ILE A 217 0.62 -21.63 -16.73
N THR A 218 -0.62 -22.07 -16.51
CA THR A 218 -1.65 -21.39 -15.71
C THR A 218 -2.37 -22.42 -14.84
N ASP A 219 -3.21 -21.95 -13.92
CA ASP A 219 -4.15 -22.79 -13.17
C ASP A 219 -5.32 -23.32 -14.02
N ASP A 220 -5.47 -22.86 -15.27
CA ASP A 220 -6.62 -23.09 -16.17
C ASP A 220 -7.96 -22.66 -15.55
N GLN A 221 -7.91 -21.60 -14.74
CA GLN A 221 -9.04 -21.02 -14.00
C GLN A 221 -8.96 -19.48 -14.04
N PRO A 222 -9.12 -18.87 -15.24
CA PRO A 222 -9.12 -17.42 -15.36
C PRO A 222 -10.27 -16.82 -14.56
N SER A 223 -10.03 -15.67 -13.93
CA SER A 223 -11.06 -14.97 -13.17
C SER A 223 -10.81 -13.47 -13.12
N PRO A 224 -11.83 -12.67 -12.76
CA PRO A 224 -11.64 -11.25 -12.61
C PRO A 224 -10.67 -10.90 -11.46
N PRO A 225 -9.76 -9.92 -11.66
CA PRO A 225 -8.70 -9.64 -10.70
C PRO A 225 -9.18 -9.31 -9.27
N LEU A 226 -10.20 -8.45 -9.12
CA LEU A 226 -10.75 -8.13 -7.79
C LEU A 226 -11.35 -9.37 -7.15
N THR A 227 -12.03 -10.21 -7.95
CA THR A 227 -12.62 -11.47 -7.45
C THR A 227 -11.54 -12.37 -6.87
N PHE A 228 -10.40 -12.48 -7.56
CA PHE A 228 -9.25 -13.24 -7.08
C PHE A 228 -8.62 -12.62 -5.82
N PHE A 229 -8.35 -11.32 -5.80
CA PHE A 229 -7.74 -10.66 -4.63
C PHE A 229 -8.66 -10.62 -3.40
N ARG A 230 -9.98 -10.55 -3.61
CA ARG A 230 -10.98 -10.62 -2.54
C ARG A 230 -10.93 -11.94 -1.77
N LYS A 231 -10.53 -13.04 -2.41
CA LYS A 231 -10.31 -14.32 -1.71
C LYS A 231 -9.20 -14.21 -0.67
N TYR A 232 -8.10 -13.51 -0.97
CA TYR A 232 -7.04 -13.25 0.02
C TYR A 232 -7.56 -12.46 1.20
N TRP A 233 -8.28 -11.37 0.94
CA TRP A 233 -8.78 -10.49 1.99
C TRP A 233 -9.80 -11.21 2.88
N ALA A 234 -10.71 -11.98 2.30
CA ALA A 234 -11.66 -12.80 3.06
C ALA A 234 -10.95 -13.84 3.94
N LEU A 235 -9.94 -14.54 3.40
CA LEU A 235 -9.09 -15.48 4.17
C LEU A 235 -8.30 -14.78 5.29
N ALA A 236 -8.02 -13.48 5.12
CA ALA A 236 -7.33 -12.62 6.07
C ALA A 236 -8.29 -11.89 7.05
N GLY A 237 -9.60 -12.17 7.01
CA GLY A 237 -10.60 -11.63 7.93
C GLY A 237 -11.34 -10.36 7.47
N ASP A 238 -11.20 -9.96 6.20
CA ASP A 238 -11.98 -8.85 5.63
C ASP A 238 -13.42 -9.28 5.33
N GLU A 239 -14.39 -8.57 5.90
CA GLU A 239 -15.83 -8.79 5.68
C GLU A 239 -16.45 -7.72 4.77
N THR A 240 -15.63 -6.83 4.18
CA THR A 240 -16.10 -5.71 3.36
C THR A 240 -16.92 -6.22 2.16
N PRO A 241 -18.19 -5.80 2.01
CA PRO A 241 -19.05 -6.31 0.94
C PRO A 241 -18.63 -5.73 -0.41
N LEU A 242 -18.71 -6.54 -1.48
CA LEU A 242 -18.38 -6.10 -2.85
C LEU A 242 -19.22 -4.90 -3.31
N SER A 243 -20.43 -4.73 -2.79
CA SER A 243 -21.30 -3.59 -3.09
C SER A 243 -20.79 -2.26 -2.54
N SER A 244 -19.88 -2.28 -1.57
CA SER A 244 -19.23 -1.07 -1.03
C SER A 244 -18.00 -0.64 -1.83
N VAL A 245 -17.56 -1.46 -2.79
CA VAL A 245 -16.39 -1.16 -3.61
C VAL A 245 -16.73 -0.07 -4.62
N TRP A 246 -15.94 1.00 -4.59
CA TRP A 246 -16.01 2.04 -5.58
C TRP A 246 -15.04 1.77 -6.73
N TYR A 247 -15.54 1.82 -7.96
CA TYR A 247 -14.79 1.48 -9.16
C TYR A 247 -14.31 2.73 -9.90
N ILE A 248 -13.02 2.77 -10.25
CA ILE A 248 -12.43 3.83 -11.08
C ILE A 248 -12.48 3.41 -12.55
N HIS A 249 -13.03 4.28 -13.40
CA HIS A 249 -13.06 4.06 -14.85
C HIS A 249 -11.66 3.74 -15.39
N PRO A 250 -11.47 2.67 -16.20
CA PRO A 250 -10.17 2.25 -16.75
C PRO A 250 -9.33 3.38 -17.36
N THR A 251 -9.93 4.19 -18.24
CA THR A 251 -9.28 5.36 -18.84
C THR A 251 -8.71 6.35 -17.81
N LEU A 252 -9.44 6.62 -16.72
CA LEU A 252 -8.95 7.51 -15.67
C LEU A 252 -7.77 6.87 -14.92
N VAL A 253 -7.82 5.57 -14.66
CA VAL A 253 -6.70 4.83 -14.05
C VAL A 253 -5.45 4.94 -14.91
N LEU A 254 -5.55 4.72 -16.21
CA LEU A 254 -4.41 4.83 -17.13
C LEU A 254 -3.85 6.25 -17.20
N ILE A 255 -4.72 7.27 -17.22
CA ILE A 255 -4.29 8.68 -17.15
C ILE A 255 -3.53 8.94 -15.85
N MET A 256 -4.07 8.51 -14.70
CA MET A 256 -3.41 8.68 -13.40
C MET A 256 -2.06 7.93 -13.34
N ALA A 257 -1.99 6.72 -13.89
CA ALA A 257 -0.75 5.93 -13.96
C ALA A 257 0.33 6.62 -14.80
N HIS A 258 -0.04 7.15 -15.97
CA HIS A 258 0.88 7.93 -16.80
C HIS A 258 1.36 9.19 -16.08
N ILE A 259 0.45 9.93 -15.45
CA ILE A 259 0.81 11.12 -14.67
C ILE A 259 1.77 10.76 -13.53
N ALA A 260 1.48 9.68 -12.79
CA ALA A 260 2.33 9.21 -11.69
C ALA A 260 3.74 8.84 -12.16
N GLU A 261 3.85 8.09 -13.26
CA GLU A 261 5.13 7.72 -13.87
C GLU A 261 5.93 8.97 -14.28
N TRP A 262 5.32 9.92 -15.00
CA TRP A 262 5.98 11.15 -15.43
C TRP A 262 6.44 12.02 -14.26
N ILE A 263 5.59 12.17 -13.23
CA ILE A 263 5.92 12.96 -12.05
C ILE A 263 7.10 12.35 -11.29
N VAL A 264 7.08 11.05 -11.02
CA VAL A 264 8.16 10.39 -10.27
C VAL A 264 9.44 10.38 -11.10
N TRP A 265 9.35 10.09 -12.39
CA TRP A 265 10.48 10.17 -13.30
C TRP A 265 11.11 11.57 -13.29
N ALA A 266 10.31 12.64 -13.46
CA ALA A 266 10.81 14.00 -13.49
C ALA A 266 11.45 14.43 -12.16
N ARG A 267 10.79 14.15 -11.04
CA ARG A 267 11.27 14.52 -9.69
C ARG A 267 12.52 13.77 -9.25
N THR A 268 12.78 12.61 -9.83
CA THR A 268 13.90 11.75 -9.46
C THR A 268 14.98 11.71 -10.53
N TRP A 269 14.91 12.61 -11.52
CA TRP A 269 15.80 12.65 -12.69
C TRP A 269 15.92 11.28 -13.38
N GLY A 270 14.79 10.61 -13.50
CA GLY A 270 14.64 9.33 -14.19
C GLY A 270 15.16 8.11 -13.43
N LYS A 271 15.36 8.21 -12.11
CA LYS A 271 15.90 7.10 -11.30
C LYS A 271 14.83 6.15 -10.78
N LEU A 272 13.71 6.69 -10.30
CA LEU A 272 12.71 5.91 -9.56
C LEU A 272 11.41 5.74 -10.35
N ARG A 273 10.61 4.76 -9.91
CA ARG A 273 9.25 4.48 -10.40
C ARG A 273 8.22 4.78 -9.30
N PRO A 274 6.95 5.03 -9.64
CA PRO A 274 5.92 5.22 -8.62
C PRO A 274 5.68 3.91 -7.86
N GLU A 275 5.49 4.00 -6.53
CA GLU A 275 5.20 2.82 -5.68
C GLU A 275 3.81 2.21 -5.97
N SER A 276 2.87 3.06 -6.36
CA SER A 276 1.48 2.75 -6.70
C SER A 276 1.16 3.15 -8.15
N LEU A 277 0.09 2.61 -8.74
CA LEU A 277 -0.33 2.96 -10.12
C LEU A 277 0.77 2.72 -11.18
N ILE A 278 1.63 1.71 -10.96
CA ILE A 278 2.60 1.26 -11.97
C ILE A 278 1.84 0.87 -13.24
N LEU A 279 2.15 1.52 -14.36
CA LEU A 279 1.39 1.41 -15.61
C LEU A 279 1.16 -0.05 -16.02
N GLU A 280 2.19 -0.88 -15.96
CA GLU A 280 2.12 -2.26 -16.43
C GLU A 280 1.37 -3.16 -15.45
N ARG A 281 1.34 -2.82 -14.15
CA ARG A 281 0.40 -3.45 -13.20
C ARG A 281 -1.03 -3.06 -13.51
N MET A 282 -1.27 -1.79 -13.89
CA MET A 282 -2.60 -1.33 -14.26
C MET A 282 -3.08 -2.05 -15.53
N GLU A 283 -2.21 -2.29 -16.50
CA GLU A 283 -2.58 -3.08 -17.69
C GLU A 283 -3.02 -4.52 -17.36
N PHE A 284 -2.50 -5.15 -16.30
CA PHE A 284 -2.96 -6.48 -15.87
C PHE A 284 -4.36 -6.47 -15.26
N VAL A 285 -4.74 -5.39 -14.58
CA VAL A 285 -6.06 -5.29 -13.94
C VAL A 285 -7.11 -4.66 -14.85
N LEU A 286 -6.70 -4.05 -15.96
CA LEU A 286 -7.59 -3.34 -16.89
C LEU A 286 -7.80 -4.07 -18.23
N PHE A 287 -6.98 -5.06 -18.58
CA PHE A 287 -7.11 -5.80 -19.84
C PHE A 287 -7.12 -7.31 -19.60
N THR A 288 -7.99 -8.02 -20.31
CA THR A 288 -8.01 -9.49 -20.32
C THR A 288 -6.65 -10.03 -20.75
N ARG A 289 -6.06 -10.92 -19.96
CA ARG A 289 -4.77 -11.55 -20.25
C ARG A 289 -4.80 -13.01 -19.83
N THR A 290 -5.31 -13.84 -20.71
CA THR A 290 -5.43 -15.29 -20.51
C THR A 290 -4.62 -16.07 -21.54
N TYR A 291 -4.25 -17.30 -21.20
CA TYR A 291 -3.27 -18.10 -21.91
C TYR A 291 -3.74 -19.54 -22.10
N SER A 292 -3.54 -20.08 -23.29
CA SER A 292 -3.82 -21.48 -23.55
C SER A 292 -2.71 -22.37 -23.00
N ILE A 293 -3.06 -23.36 -22.18
CA ILE A 293 -2.14 -24.41 -21.71
C ILE A 293 -2.23 -25.70 -22.55
N LYS A 294 -2.88 -25.64 -23.71
CA LYS A 294 -3.13 -26.82 -24.58
C LYS A 294 -1.84 -27.58 -24.89
N LYS A 295 -0.78 -26.85 -25.27
CA LYS A 295 0.51 -27.47 -25.61
C LYS A 295 1.15 -28.16 -24.39
N ALA A 296 1.08 -27.55 -23.21
CA ALA A 296 1.58 -28.14 -21.97
C ALA A 296 0.83 -29.44 -21.63
N ARG A 297 -0.50 -29.47 -21.80
CA ARG A 297 -1.32 -30.68 -21.63
C ARG A 297 -0.90 -31.79 -22.59
N GLU A 298 -0.77 -31.48 -23.87
CA GLU A 298 -0.50 -32.46 -24.93
C GLU A 298 0.93 -33.02 -24.87
N ARG A 299 1.93 -32.16 -24.59
CA ARG A 299 3.34 -32.55 -24.71
C ARG A 299 4.03 -32.84 -23.38
N LEU A 300 3.62 -32.21 -22.29
CA LEU A 300 4.18 -32.44 -20.96
C LEU A 300 3.31 -33.37 -20.10
N GLY A 301 2.06 -33.59 -20.50
CA GLY A 301 1.06 -34.23 -19.63
C GLY A 301 0.71 -33.35 -18.42
N PHE A 302 0.91 -32.03 -18.53
CA PHE A 302 0.61 -31.08 -17.45
C PHE A 302 -0.90 -31.06 -17.20
N LYS A 303 -1.29 -31.26 -15.93
CA LYS A 303 -2.69 -31.26 -15.48
C LYS A 303 -2.77 -30.42 -14.21
N PRO A 304 -3.29 -29.18 -14.28
CA PRO A 304 -3.57 -28.39 -13.09
C PRO A 304 -4.40 -29.18 -12.09
N TRP A 305 -4.10 -29.05 -10.80
CA TRP A 305 -4.84 -29.67 -9.68
C TRP A 305 -4.90 -31.20 -9.64
N GLY A 306 -4.15 -31.91 -10.50
CA GLY A 306 -4.14 -33.38 -10.53
C GLY A 306 -3.27 -34.02 -9.45
N ASN A 307 -1.94 -33.91 -9.60
CA ASN A 307 -0.95 -34.53 -8.71
C ASN A 307 -0.20 -33.44 -7.91
N GLN A 308 -0.95 -32.61 -7.20
CA GLN A 308 -0.46 -31.40 -6.52
C GLN A 308 -0.70 -31.50 -5.00
N PRO A 309 0.04 -30.73 -4.18
CA PRO A 309 -0.21 -30.64 -2.74
C PRO A 309 -1.61 -30.12 -2.35
N TYR A 310 -2.25 -29.35 -3.24
CA TYR A 310 -3.59 -28.78 -3.06
C TYR A 310 -4.56 -29.34 -4.10
N ALA A 311 -5.82 -29.52 -3.70
CA ALA A 311 -6.87 -30.04 -4.60
C ALA A 311 -7.52 -28.94 -5.46
N SER A 312 -7.34 -27.67 -5.11
CA SER A 312 -7.95 -26.53 -5.83
C SER A 312 -7.19 -25.21 -5.63
N GLN A 313 -7.53 -24.22 -6.46
CA GLN A 313 -7.04 -22.84 -6.32
C GLN A 313 -7.37 -22.24 -4.95
N ASP A 314 -8.58 -22.48 -4.43
CA ASP A 314 -9.01 -21.92 -3.15
C ASP A 314 -8.21 -22.52 -1.97
N GLU A 315 -7.88 -23.81 -2.03
CA GLU A 315 -7.00 -24.45 -1.03
C GLU A 315 -5.56 -23.93 -1.12
N ALA A 316 -5.03 -23.75 -2.33
CA ALA A 316 -3.70 -23.18 -2.54
C ALA A 316 -3.62 -21.73 -2.06
N LEU A 317 -4.68 -20.94 -2.30
CA LEU A 317 -4.81 -19.57 -1.78
C LEU A 317 -4.81 -19.55 -0.25
N LYS A 318 -5.60 -20.43 0.38
CA LYS A 318 -5.62 -20.59 1.82
C LYS A 318 -4.23 -20.95 2.37
N GLY A 319 -3.56 -21.92 1.77
CA GLY A 319 -2.19 -22.29 2.14
C GLY A 319 -1.19 -21.13 1.99
N ALA A 320 -1.32 -20.33 0.94
CA ALA A 320 -0.50 -19.14 0.71
C ALA A 320 -0.71 -18.07 1.80
N VAL A 321 -1.97 -17.77 2.15
CA VAL A 321 -2.32 -16.81 3.21
C VAL A 321 -1.83 -17.33 4.57
N GLU A 322 -2.14 -18.57 4.92
CA GLU A 322 -1.71 -19.19 6.17
C GLU A 322 -0.20 -19.22 6.30
N TRP A 323 0.53 -19.52 5.22
CA TRP A 323 1.99 -19.46 5.21
C TRP A 323 2.49 -18.03 5.43
N TYR A 324 1.92 -17.05 4.73
CA TYR A 324 2.33 -15.65 4.83
C TYR A 324 2.12 -15.09 6.25
N LEU A 325 1.02 -15.45 6.90
CA LEU A 325 0.64 -14.97 8.24
C LEU A 325 1.34 -15.67 9.40
N ARG A 326 2.24 -16.63 9.15
CA ARG A 326 3.05 -17.25 10.23
C ARG A 326 3.92 -16.20 10.92
N PRO A 327 4.14 -16.30 12.25
CA PRO A 327 4.96 -15.35 13.00
C PRO A 327 6.37 -15.14 12.45
N GLU A 328 7.00 -16.21 11.96
CA GLU A 328 8.33 -16.19 11.35
C GLU A 328 8.41 -15.55 9.95
N ASN A 329 7.26 -15.23 9.35
CA ASN A 329 7.15 -14.58 8.04
C ASN A 329 6.64 -13.13 8.22
N HIS A 330 5.36 -12.85 7.98
CA HIS A 330 4.77 -11.53 8.19
C HIS A 330 4.11 -11.36 9.57
N GLY A 331 3.63 -12.46 10.15
CA GLY A 331 2.78 -12.45 11.34
C GLY A 331 1.30 -12.20 11.01
N PRO A 332 0.44 -12.11 12.04
CA PRO A 332 -0.99 -11.87 11.85
C PRO A 332 -1.23 -10.56 11.08
N VAL A 333 -2.33 -10.51 10.33
CA VAL A 333 -2.74 -9.33 9.57
C VAL A 333 -2.85 -8.17 10.54
N LYS A 334 -2.18 -7.07 10.23
CA LYS A 334 -2.21 -5.82 10.99
C LYS A 334 -3.43 -4.99 10.59
N ILE A 335 -4.57 -5.66 10.47
CA ILE A 335 -5.87 -4.99 10.51
C ILE A 335 -6.03 -4.48 11.92
N GLY A 336 -6.44 -3.22 12.08
CA GLY A 336 -6.62 -2.60 13.39
C GLY A 336 -7.65 -3.39 14.21
N GLY A 337 -7.19 -4.39 14.95
CA GLY A 337 -7.81 -4.79 16.19
C GLY A 337 -7.70 -3.60 17.14
N SER A 338 -8.78 -3.27 17.85
CA SER A 338 -8.66 -2.36 19.00
C SER A 338 -7.49 -2.83 19.87
N PRO A 339 -6.57 -1.90 20.21
CA PRO A 339 -6.92 -0.68 20.92
C PRO A 339 -6.60 0.59 20.15
N SER A 340 -7.31 1.66 20.51
CA SER A 340 -6.88 3.03 20.26
C SER A 340 -5.41 3.19 20.66
N TRP A 341 -4.70 4.10 19.99
CA TRP A 341 -3.43 4.59 20.52
C TRP A 341 -3.61 4.99 21.99
N PRO A 342 -2.64 4.72 22.87
CA PRO A 342 -2.76 5.09 24.27
C PRO A 342 -3.22 6.54 24.41
N GLU A 343 -4.30 6.76 25.15
CA GLU A 343 -4.85 8.09 25.45
C GLU A 343 -4.02 8.76 26.56
N VAL A 344 -2.71 8.82 26.35
CA VAL A 344 -1.72 9.36 27.27
C VAL A 344 -0.70 10.18 26.47
N PRO A 345 -0.45 11.45 26.84
CA PRO A 345 -0.99 12.11 28.04
C PRO A 345 -2.38 12.73 27.87
N PHE A 346 -2.95 12.74 26.65
CA PHE A 346 -4.23 13.40 26.36
C PHE A 346 -5.39 12.40 26.23
N SER A 347 -6.44 12.60 27.00
CA SER A 347 -7.70 11.86 26.89
C SER A 347 -8.53 12.35 25.71
N LEU A 348 -9.10 11.44 24.91
CA LEU A 348 -9.92 11.85 23.77
C LEU A 348 -11.31 12.31 24.21
N ILE A 349 -11.82 13.37 23.57
CA ILE A 349 -13.18 13.86 23.75
C ILE A 349 -14.14 12.86 23.08
N SER A 350 -14.71 11.96 23.86
CA SER A 350 -15.69 10.96 23.41
C SER A 350 -17.15 11.38 23.64
N ASN A 351 -17.37 12.34 24.54
CA ASN A 351 -18.67 12.92 24.84
C ASN A 351 -18.55 14.45 24.85
N THR A 352 -19.32 15.10 23.98
CA THR A 352 -19.38 16.57 23.91
C THR A 352 -20.32 17.18 24.94
N GLY A 353 -21.25 16.40 25.51
CA GLY A 353 -22.39 16.89 26.28
C GLY A 353 -23.58 17.31 25.41
N ALA A 354 -23.50 17.15 24.07
CA ALA A 354 -24.57 17.54 23.17
C ALA A 354 -25.89 16.81 23.45
N LEU A 355 -25.84 15.54 23.87
CA LEU A 355 -27.03 14.75 24.20
C LEU A 355 -27.76 15.23 25.46
N ASP A 356 -27.09 16.01 26.31
CA ASP A 356 -27.66 16.55 27.54
C ASP A 356 -28.49 17.83 27.28
N LEU A 357 -28.38 18.43 26.09
CA LEU A 357 -29.19 19.60 25.72
C LEU A 357 -30.68 19.25 25.57
N PRO A 358 -31.59 20.16 25.93
CA PRO A 358 -33.03 19.97 25.71
C PRO A 358 -33.33 19.66 24.24
N ALA A 359 -34.34 18.82 23.98
CA ALA A 359 -34.73 18.41 22.63
C ALA A 359 -34.97 19.61 21.68
N SER A 360 -35.48 20.74 22.19
CA SER A 360 -35.70 21.97 21.43
C SER A 360 -34.42 22.68 20.96
N LYS A 361 -33.26 22.27 21.46
CA LYS A 361 -31.93 22.84 21.16
C LYS A 361 -31.02 21.91 20.39
N GLN A 362 -31.40 20.64 20.21
CA GLN A 362 -30.61 19.63 19.49
C GLN A 362 -30.36 20.01 18.01
N ASP A 363 -31.28 20.73 17.37
CA ASP A 363 -31.15 21.18 15.99
C ASP A 363 -30.30 22.47 15.83
N HIS A 364 -29.87 23.07 16.94
CA HIS A 364 -29.06 24.28 16.91
C HIS A 364 -27.64 23.98 16.42
N TYR A 365 -27.06 24.85 15.58
CA TYR A 365 -25.75 24.61 14.96
C TYR A 365 -24.62 24.42 15.97
N CYS A 366 -24.76 24.93 17.20
CA CYS A 366 -23.80 24.69 18.28
C CYS A 366 -23.49 23.20 18.52
N VAL A 367 -24.48 22.30 18.35
CA VAL A 367 -24.27 20.85 18.50
C VAL A 367 -23.33 20.34 17.42
N LYS A 368 -23.58 20.72 16.17
CA LYS A 368 -22.69 20.35 15.06
C LYS A 368 -21.31 21.00 15.21
N ASN A 369 -21.26 22.24 15.66
CA ASN A 369 -20.02 22.98 15.84
C ASN A 369 -19.14 22.37 16.95
N ALA A 370 -19.72 22.08 18.12
CA ALA A 370 -19.05 21.40 19.23
C ALA A 370 -18.50 20.03 18.82
N ARG A 371 -19.25 19.25 18.03
CA ARG A 371 -18.76 17.97 17.49
C ARG A 371 -17.61 18.12 16.50
N ILE A 372 -17.65 19.13 15.64
CA ILE A 372 -16.54 19.45 14.72
C ILE A 372 -15.31 19.84 15.53
N MET A 373 -15.48 20.73 16.51
CA MET A 373 -14.40 21.20 17.38
C MET A 373 -13.76 20.04 18.15
N ALA A 374 -14.58 19.18 18.77
CA ALA A 374 -14.10 18.00 19.48
C ALA A 374 -13.30 17.04 18.58
N GLN A 375 -13.70 16.85 17.32
CA GLN A 375 -12.91 16.03 16.39
C GLN A 375 -11.61 16.71 15.95
N THR A 376 -11.61 18.03 15.78
CA THR A 376 -10.38 18.81 15.54
C THR A 376 -9.40 18.66 16.71
N HIS A 377 -9.87 18.82 17.94
CA HIS A 377 -9.06 18.60 19.13
C HIS A 377 -8.57 17.15 19.25
N ASN A 378 -9.42 16.15 18.99
CA ASN A 378 -9.00 14.76 18.97
C ASN A 378 -7.96 14.45 17.89
N THR A 379 -7.95 15.19 16.78
CA THR A 379 -6.89 15.10 15.76
C THR A 379 -5.55 15.51 16.37
N ILE A 380 -5.54 16.61 17.13
CA ILE A 380 -4.37 17.12 17.85
C ILE A 380 -3.92 16.14 18.94
N PHE A 381 -4.84 15.69 19.80
CA PHE A 381 -4.54 14.75 20.88
C PHE A 381 -3.94 13.45 20.35
N ARG A 382 -4.48 12.90 19.26
CA ARG A 382 -3.92 11.69 18.64
C ARG A 382 -2.50 11.92 18.14
N ALA A 383 -2.21 13.07 17.52
CA ALA A 383 -0.85 13.40 17.08
C ALA A 383 0.11 13.54 18.28
N LEU A 384 -0.27 14.29 19.31
CA LEU A 384 0.56 14.50 20.51
C LEU A 384 0.79 13.20 21.30
N ASN A 385 -0.25 12.37 21.48
CA ASN A 385 -0.12 11.05 22.07
C ASN A 385 0.83 10.18 21.25
N SER A 386 0.71 10.20 19.92
CA SER A 386 1.59 9.44 19.03
C SER A 386 3.05 9.86 19.14
N ILE A 387 3.32 11.17 19.21
CA ILE A 387 4.65 11.74 19.48
C ILE A 387 5.17 11.22 20.82
N TYR A 388 4.36 11.36 21.88
CA TYR A 388 4.72 10.99 23.24
C TYR A 388 5.10 9.51 23.37
N GLN A 389 4.28 8.61 22.79
CA GLN A 389 4.52 7.17 22.86
C GLN A 389 5.78 6.74 22.09
N GLN A 390 6.09 7.42 20.97
CA GLN A 390 7.19 7.03 20.10
C GLN A 390 8.52 7.70 20.46
N ALA A 391 8.50 8.80 21.21
CA ALA A 391 9.67 9.64 21.49
C ALA A 391 10.90 8.86 21.99
N LEU A 392 10.70 7.93 22.93
CA LEU A 392 11.82 7.17 23.55
C LEU A 392 12.42 6.08 22.64
N SER A 393 11.72 5.69 21.58
CA SER A 393 12.17 4.62 20.68
C SER A 393 13.15 5.10 19.61
N ILE A 394 13.24 6.41 19.41
CA ILE A 394 13.97 7.03 18.31
C ILE A 394 15.41 7.28 18.71
N LYS A 395 16.34 6.91 17.82
CA LYS A 395 17.77 7.10 18.07
C LYS A 395 18.25 8.47 17.56
N PRO A 396 19.06 9.19 18.33
CA PRO A 396 19.67 10.44 17.87
C PRO A 396 20.52 10.24 16.62
N GLY A 397 20.58 11.25 15.75
CA GLY A 397 21.38 11.27 14.52
C GLY A 397 20.82 10.44 13.36
N THR A 398 19.58 9.93 13.48
CA THR A 398 18.95 9.10 12.45
C THR A 398 17.94 9.89 11.60
N GLN A 399 17.57 9.32 10.44
CA GLN A 399 16.46 9.86 9.63
C GLN A 399 15.13 9.87 10.41
N GLU A 400 14.93 8.92 11.33
CA GLU A 400 13.75 8.90 12.21
C GLU A 400 13.72 10.11 13.15
N ALA A 401 14.87 10.56 13.65
CA ALA A 401 14.95 11.79 14.46
C ALA A 401 14.59 13.03 13.64
N ILE A 402 15.07 13.13 12.39
CA ILE A 402 14.70 14.21 11.46
C ILE A 402 13.18 14.21 11.22
N ASP A 403 12.64 13.05 10.87
CA ASP A 403 11.23 12.90 10.53
C ASP A 403 10.32 13.17 11.75
N MET A 404 10.75 12.82 12.97
CA MET A 404 10.01 13.08 14.21
C MET A 404 10.01 14.57 14.58
N LEU A 405 11.15 15.26 14.46
CA LEU A 405 11.22 16.71 14.67
C LEU A 405 10.31 17.43 13.65
N ALA A 406 10.29 16.99 12.39
CA ALA A 406 9.36 17.50 11.40
C ALA A 406 7.89 17.19 11.74
N TYR A 407 7.58 16.01 12.29
CA TYR A 407 6.21 15.68 12.74
C TYR A 407 5.76 16.58 13.89
N CYS A 408 6.66 16.88 14.84
CA CYS A 408 6.40 17.82 15.93
C CYS A 408 6.11 19.23 15.39
N GLY A 409 6.91 19.69 14.42
CA GLY A 409 6.70 20.98 13.76
C GLY A 409 5.36 21.07 13.03
N ILE A 410 4.97 20.03 12.27
CA ILE A 410 3.66 19.98 11.61
C ILE A 410 2.51 19.98 12.64
N THR A 411 2.68 19.25 13.74
CA THR A 411 1.69 19.20 14.83
C THR A 411 1.52 20.58 15.47
N TYR A 412 2.63 21.27 15.76
CA TYR A 412 2.62 22.65 16.25
C TYR A 412 1.96 23.61 15.24
N ASP A 413 2.36 23.58 13.96
CA ASP A 413 1.79 24.44 12.91
C ASP A 413 0.26 24.31 12.87
N PHE A 414 -0.27 23.08 13.02
CA PHE A 414 -1.70 22.83 13.03
C PHE A 414 -2.38 23.41 14.28
N ILE A 415 -1.82 23.19 15.48
CA ILE A 415 -2.33 23.76 16.74
C ILE A 415 -2.35 25.29 16.68
N HIS A 416 -1.25 25.88 16.23
CA HIS A 416 -1.07 27.33 16.18
C HIS A 416 -2.06 28.00 15.21
N HIS A 417 -2.23 27.46 14.00
CA HIS A 417 -3.21 27.99 13.05
C HIS A 417 -4.66 27.81 13.54
N HIS A 418 -4.95 26.73 14.26
CA HIS A 418 -6.25 26.49 14.88
C HIS A 418 -6.58 27.58 15.92
N GLN A 419 -5.66 27.85 16.86
CA GLN A 419 -5.81 28.88 17.89
C GLN A 419 -5.87 30.30 17.32
N ILE A 420 -5.04 30.61 16.31
CA ILE A 420 -5.11 31.90 15.61
C ILE A 420 -6.48 32.10 14.96
N GLY A 421 -7.05 31.05 14.34
CA GLY A 421 -8.38 31.11 13.76
C GLY A 421 -9.45 31.44 14.80
N GLU A 422 -9.33 30.86 15.99
CA GLU A 422 -10.22 31.12 17.11
C GLU A 422 -10.14 32.57 17.59
N GLU A 423 -8.94 33.06 17.89
CA GLU A 423 -8.73 34.39 18.46
C GLU A 423 -8.92 35.53 17.47
N SER A 424 -8.59 35.32 16.19
CA SER A 424 -8.67 36.39 15.18
C SER A 424 -10.03 36.48 14.49
N ILE A 425 -10.81 35.39 14.49
CA ILE A 425 -12.08 35.32 13.76
C ILE A 425 -13.21 34.79 14.66
N TYR A 426 -13.09 33.58 15.18
CA TYR A 426 -14.22 32.87 15.78
C TYR A 426 -14.75 33.58 17.04
N PHE A 427 -13.88 33.82 18.02
CA PHE A 427 -14.24 34.45 19.28
C PHE A 427 -14.71 35.90 19.09
N PRO A 428 -13.98 36.79 18.38
CA PRO A 428 -14.43 38.17 18.19
C PRO A 428 -15.75 38.27 17.42
N GLU A 429 -15.97 37.41 16.42
CA GLU A 429 -17.23 37.43 15.67
C GLU A 429 -18.42 36.89 16.50
N ILE A 430 -18.20 35.94 17.40
CA ILE A 430 -19.21 35.47 18.36
C ILE A 430 -19.58 36.60 19.33
N GLU A 431 -18.60 37.27 19.94
CA GLU A 431 -18.86 38.40 20.85
C GLU A 431 -19.63 39.52 20.13
N LYS A 432 -19.21 39.86 18.91
CA LYS A 432 -19.89 40.86 18.07
C LYS A 432 -21.32 40.46 17.74
N ALA A 433 -21.57 39.19 17.43
CA ALA A 433 -22.90 38.70 17.07
C ALA A 433 -23.86 38.62 18.27
N THR A 434 -23.35 38.20 19.43
CA THR A 434 -24.12 38.07 20.68
C THR A 434 -24.31 39.40 21.40
N LYS A 435 -23.41 40.37 21.17
CA LYS A 435 -23.32 41.64 21.90
C LYS A 435 -23.09 41.47 23.40
N ILE A 436 -22.44 40.38 23.81
CA ILE A 436 -22.06 40.09 25.19
C ILE A 436 -20.54 40.29 25.28
N PRO A 437 -20.05 41.40 25.86
CA PRO A 437 -18.61 41.65 26.01
C PRO A 437 -17.95 40.60 26.91
N GLY A 438 -16.77 40.12 26.51
CA GLY A 438 -15.97 39.17 27.30
C GLY A 438 -16.56 37.76 27.36
N LEU A 439 -17.53 37.43 26.50
CA LEU A 439 -18.13 36.10 26.43
C LEU A 439 -17.08 35.01 26.14
N MET A 440 -15.99 35.34 25.46
CA MET A 440 -14.90 34.43 25.10
C MET A 440 -13.57 34.76 25.80
N GLU A 441 -13.56 35.70 26.75
CA GLU A 441 -12.33 36.16 27.43
C GLU A 441 -11.64 35.03 28.22
N GLU A 442 -12.42 34.13 28.81
CA GLU A 442 -11.89 32.96 29.51
C GLU A 442 -11.18 31.99 28.57
N ASN A 443 -11.73 31.73 27.37
CA ASN A 443 -11.07 30.89 26.37
C ASN A 443 -9.75 31.49 25.89
N ILE A 444 -9.72 32.81 25.67
CA ILE A 444 -8.51 33.54 25.28
C ILE A 444 -7.45 33.49 26.39
N ALA A 445 -7.86 33.69 27.66
CA ALA A 445 -6.94 33.60 28.78
C ALA A 445 -6.32 32.20 28.93
N GLN A 446 -7.11 31.15 28.65
CA GLN A 446 -6.63 29.77 28.65
C GLN A 446 -5.62 29.48 27.51
N HIS A 447 -5.77 30.10 26.32
CA HIS A 447 -4.76 30.00 25.24
C HIS A 447 -3.40 30.54 25.68
N HIS A 448 -3.36 31.73 26.27
CA HIS A 448 -2.09 32.33 26.75
C HIS A 448 -1.42 31.47 27.83
N PHE A 449 -2.20 30.71 28.62
CA PHE A 449 -1.64 29.84 29.66
C PHE A 449 -0.91 28.61 29.09
N VAL A 450 -1.24 28.17 27.87
CA VAL A 450 -0.62 27.01 27.21
C VAL A 450 0.45 27.38 26.18
N GLU A 451 0.49 28.65 25.77
CA GLU A 451 1.36 29.18 24.70
C GLU A 451 2.85 28.91 24.96
N ASP A 452 3.33 29.16 26.18
CA ASP A 452 4.73 28.96 26.56
C ASP A 452 5.20 27.51 26.35
N GLY A 453 4.33 26.52 26.60
CA GLY A 453 4.63 25.10 26.40
C GLY A 453 4.64 24.70 24.93
N LEU A 454 3.68 25.21 24.15
CA LEU A 454 3.62 25.00 22.71
C LEU A 454 4.81 25.65 21.98
N GLU A 455 5.24 26.83 22.42
CA GLU A 455 6.42 27.52 21.88
C GLU A 455 7.71 26.75 22.18
N ARG A 456 7.82 26.09 23.36
CA ARG A 456 8.92 25.17 23.64
C ARG A 456 8.91 23.96 22.71
N LEU A 457 7.74 23.38 22.43
CA LEU A 457 7.60 22.29 21.46
C LEU A 457 8.06 22.73 20.06
N ARG A 458 7.63 23.91 19.60
CA ARG A 458 8.06 24.50 18.33
C ARG A 458 9.58 24.68 18.28
N LYS A 459 10.15 25.34 19.29
CA LYS A 459 11.59 25.60 19.36
C LYS A 459 12.38 24.31 19.35
N TYR A 460 11.93 23.30 20.09
CA TYR A 460 12.56 21.99 20.09
C TYR A 460 12.49 21.34 18.69
N ALA A 461 11.34 21.38 18.03
CA ALA A 461 11.15 20.84 16.68
C ALA A 461 12.04 21.52 15.63
N GLU A 462 12.16 22.86 15.66
CA GLU A 462 12.83 23.62 14.61
C GLU A 462 14.34 23.78 14.81
N THR A 463 14.82 23.84 16.06
CA THR A 463 16.20 24.22 16.37
C THR A 463 17.09 23.06 16.80
N THR A 464 16.48 21.91 17.14
CA THR A 464 17.23 20.72 17.56
C THR A 464 17.85 20.04 16.35
N ARG A 465 19.16 19.85 16.38
CA ARG A 465 19.85 19.02 15.38
C ARG A 465 19.54 17.54 15.64
N PRO A 466 19.50 16.68 14.60
CA PRO A 466 19.16 15.27 14.77
C PRO A 466 20.02 14.55 15.81
N GLU A 467 21.30 14.88 15.91
CA GLU A 467 22.24 14.28 16.88
C GLU A 467 21.95 14.69 18.33
N ALA A 468 21.25 15.80 18.52
CA ALA A 468 20.86 16.34 19.82
C ALA A 468 19.42 15.95 20.22
N TYR A 469 18.73 15.13 19.42
CA TYR A 469 17.40 14.62 19.75
C TYR A 469 17.44 13.84 21.08
N SER A 470 16.54 14.18 22.00
CA SER A 470 16.20 13.42 23.21
C SER A 470 14.70 13.14 23.27
N GLY A 471 14.37 11.86 23.40
CA GLY A 471 12.97 11.46 23.61
C GLY A 471 12.46 11.87 25.00
N GLU A 472 13.35 11.91 26.01
CA GLU A 472 13.01 12.36 27.35
C GLU A 472 12.64 13.85 27.39
N GLU A 473 13.46 14.70 26.75
CA GLU A 473 13.19 16.15 26.67
C GLU A 473 11.87 16.43 25.93
N LEU A 474 11.62 15.73 24.82
CA LEU A 474 10.37 15.88 24.07
C LEU A 474 9.15 15.50 24.91
N ARG A 475 9.23 14.42 25.69
CA ARG A 475 8.17 14.03 26.63
C ARG A 475 8.00 15.07 27.74
N HIS A 476 9.10 15.55 28.32
CA HIS A 476 9.08 16.58 29.35
C HIS A 476 8.37 17.85 28.88
N ILE A 477 8.69 18.33 27.68
CA ILE A 477 8.01 19.49 27.07
C ILE A 477 6.50 19.25 26.97
N ILE A 478 6.06 18.07 26.52
CA ILE A 478 4.62 17.74 26.43
C ILE A 478 3.98 17.65 27.81
N ASP A 479 4.66 17.02 28.78
CA ASP A 479 4.17 16.87 30.15
C ASP A 479 3.89 18.24 30.80
N GLU A 480 4.71 19.27 30.52
CA GLU A 480 4.57 20.61 31.09
C GLU A 480 3.26 21.32 30.73
N PHE A 481 2.72 21.12 29.52
CA PHE A 481 1.48 21.77 29.08
C PHE A 481 0.27 20.84 29.00
N SER A 482 0.47 19.52 29.09
CA SER A 482 -0.58 18.53 28.79
C SER A 482 -1.87 18.72 29.59
N GLY A 483 -1.78 18.84 30.92
CA GLY A 483 -2.96 18.99 31.78
C GLY A 483 -3.75 20.27 31.52
N ALA A 484 -3.06 21.40 31.32
CA ALA A 484 -3.71 22.67 31.03
C ALA A 484 -4.34 22.70 29.63
N TYR A 485 -3.65 22.14 28.65
CA TYR A 485 -4.12 22.06 27.28
C TYR A 485 -5.30 21.09 27.14
N GLU A 486 -5.27 19.92 27.78
CA GLU A 486 -6.41 19.01 27.82
C GLU A 486 -7.65 19.69 28.42
N HIS A 487 -7.49 20.36 29.56
CA HIS A 487 -8.58 21.04 30.25
C HIS A 487 -9.22 22.12 29.37
N HIS A 488 -8.39 22.99 28.79
CA HIS A 488 -8.83 24.07 27.91
C HIS A 488 -9.68 23.55 26.73
N GLN A 489 -9.17 22.54 26.01
CA GLN A 489 -9.86 21.98 24.85
C GLN A 489 -11.21 21.37 25.23
N HIS A 490 -11.33 20.73 26.41
CA HIS A 490 -12.60 20.20 26.90
C HIS A 490 -13.60 21.31 27.30
N GLU A 491 -13.14 22.39 27.94
CA GLU A 491 -14.00 23.52 28.33
C GLU A 491 -14.50 24.33 27.12
N GLU A 492 -13.72 24.42 26.05
CA GLU A 492 -14.16 25.07 24.82
C GLU A 492 -15.41 24.38 24.23
N ILE A 493 -15.45 23.04 24.22
CA ILE A 493 -16.63 22.30 23.72
C ILE A 493 -17.90 22.68 24.48
N LYS A 494 -17.80 22.80 25.82
CA LYS A 494 -18.93 23.23 26.66
C LYS A 494 -19.32 24.67 26.36
N THR A 495 -18.33 25.54 26.16
CA THR A 495 -18.55 26.96 25.81
C THR A 495 -19.34 27.07 24.50
N ILE A 496 -18.97 26.30 23.47
CA ILE A 496 -19.67 26.29 22.18
C ILE A 496 -21.11 25.79 22.33
N LEU A 497 -21.36 24.74 23.11
CA LEU A 497 -22.72 24.25 23.36
C LEU A 497 -23.59 25.30 24.06
N ASN A 498 -23.03 26.04 25.02
CA ASN A 498 -23.69 27.10 25.76
C ASN A 498 -24.01 28.35 24.93
N LEU A 499 -23.76 28.35 23.61
CA LEU A 499 -24.18 29.41 22.70
C LEU A 499 -25.63 29.23 22.21
N HIS A 500 -26.28 28.08 22.44
CA HIS A 500 -27.60 27.73 21.89
C HIS A 500 -28.76 28.70 22.22
N ASP A 501 -28.59 29.53 23.24
CA ASP A 501 -29.54 30.57 23.68
C ASP A 501 -28.99 31.99 23.52
N LYS A 502 -27.72 32.15 23.12
CA LYS A 502 -27.02 33.44 22.99
C LYS A 502 -26.87 33.90 21.54
N ILE A 503 -26.80 32.98 20.58
CA ILE A 503 -26.58 33.29 19.17
C ILE A 503 -27.57 32.54 18.27
N ASP A 504 -27.95 33.13 17.14
CA ASP A 504 -28.73 32.42 16.13
C ASP A 504 -27.90 31.33 15.43
N SER A 505 -28.55 30.19 15.16
CA SER A 505 -27.97 29.00 14.55
C SER A 505 -27.29 29.28 13.21
N LYS A 506 -27.91 30.08 12.34
CA LYS A 506 -27.35 30.39 11.02
C LYS A 506 -26.18 31.36 11.13
N VAL A 507 -26.24 32.29 12.07
CA VAL A 507 -25.15 33.22 12.35
C VAL A 507 -23.93 32.46 12.84
N LEU A 508 -24.06 31.58 13.84
CA LEU A 508 -22.96 30.75 14.34
C LEU A 508 -22.37 29.87 13.24
N LYS A 509 -23.21 29.27 12.38
CA LYS A 509 -22.76 28.52 11.21
C LYS A 509 -21.92 29.36 10.25
N SER A 510 -22.31 30.62 10.03
CA SER A 510 -21.56 31.52 9.15
C SER A 510 -20.19 31.89 9.71
N ILE A 511 -20.08 32.06 11.03
CA ILE A 511 -18.83 32.37 11.73
C ILE A 511 -17.87 31.17 11.65
N ASP A 512 -18.34 29.97 12.00
CA ASP A 512 -17.55 28.73 11.89
C ASP A 512 -17.04 28.48 10.47
N LEU A 513 -17.92 28.62 9.46
CA LEU A 513 -17.51 28.45 8.06
C LEU A 513 -16.46 29.49 7.63
N ARG A 514 -16.51 30.72 8.15
CA ARG A 514 -15.48 31.74 7.87
C ARG A 514 -14.14 31.36 8.50
N MET A 515 -14.13 30.96 9.77
CA MET A 515 -12.93 30.49 10.46
C MET A 515 -12.27 29.33 9.70
N ARG A 516 -13.03 28.27 9.39
CA ARG A 516 -12.50 27.10 8.70
C ARG A 516 -11.99 27.42 7.30
N LYS A 517 -12.68 28.28 6.55
CA LYS A 517 -12.23 28.73 5.23
C LYS A 517 -10.92 29.50 5.30
N GLU A 518 -10.74 30.33 6.32
CA GLU A 518 -9.48 31.05 6.51
C GLU A 518 -8.35 30.12 6.95
N ALA A 519 -8.61 29.18 7.87
CA ALA A 519 -7.66 28.16 8.26
C ALA A 519 -7.20 27.32 7.05
N GLU A 520 -8.13 26.91 6.18
CA GLU A 520 -7.81 26.22 4.91
C GLU A 520 -6.95 27.09 3.98
N ARG A 521 -7.21 28.40 3.90
CA ARG A 521 -6.47 29.34 3.05
C ARG A 521 -5.02 29.53 3.51
N GLN A 522 -4.79 29.51 4.81
CA GLN A 522 -3.46 29.73 5.41
C GLN A 522 -2.63 28.44 5.55
N SER A 523 -3.27 27.27 5.45
CA SER A 523 -2.62 25.98 5.64
C SER A 523 -1.78 25.53 4.44
N ASP A 524 -0.61 24.95 4.70
CA ASP A 524 0.12 24.17 3.69
C ASP A 524 -0.60 22.83 3.45
N ILE A 525 -1.21 22.69 2.27
CA ILE A 525 -1.98 21.51 1.90
C ILE A 525 -1.15 20.21 1.89
N PHE A 526 0.18 20.28 1.71
CA PHE A 526 1.07 19.11 1.76
C PHE A 526 1.37 18.64 3.19
N LYS A 527 1.04 19.45 4.20
CA LYS A 527 1.14 19.12 5.62
C LYS A 527 -0.23 18.88 6.24
N ALA A 528 -1.15 19.84 6.11
CA ALA A 528 -2.43 19.84 6.80
C ALA A 528 -3.36 18.70 6.35
N ALA A 529 -3.49 18.44 5.04
CA ALA A 529 -4.39 17.39 4.57
C ALA A 529 -3.93 15.98 4.97
N PRO A 530 -2.65 15.59 4.79
CA PRO A 530 -2.19 14.31 5.30
C PRO A 530 -2.21 14.24 6.84
N PHE A 531 -1.90 15.32 7.55
CA PHE A 531 -1.96 15.37 9.02
C PHE A 531 -3.37 15.08 9.55
N VAL A 532 -4.37 15.83 9.06
CA VAL A 532 -5.76 15.65 9.48
C VAL A 532 -6.19 14.21 9.22
N LEU A 533 -5.95 13.66 8.03
CA LEU A 533 -6.41 12.31 7.68
C LEU A 533 -5.71 11.18 8.43
N SER A 534 -4.40 11.31 8.63
CA SER A 534 -3.60 10.29 9.31
C SER A 534 -3.70 10.34 10.84
N CYS A 535 -4.43 11.32 11.39
CA CYS A 535 -4.73 11.44 12.81
C CYS A 535 -6.22 11.20 13.12
N GLN A 536 -6.93 10.42 12.28
CA GLN A 536 -8.32 10.02 12.50
C GLN A 536 -8.46 8.55 12.86
N ASP A 537 -9.55 8.20 13.53
CA ASP A 537 -9.94 6.81 13.76
C ASP A 537 -11.36 6.59 13.24
N ARG A 538 -11.49 5.77 12.19
CA ARG A 538 -12.77 5.43 11.56
C ARG A 538 -13.74 4.68 12.47
N ASN A 539 -13.25 4.11 13.56
CA ASN A 539 -14.03 3.34 14.53
C ASN A 539 -14.37 4.16 15.79
N PHE A 540 -13.82 5.36 15.94
CA PHE A 540 -14.05 6.20 17.11
C PHE A 540 -15.50 6.69 17.18
N LYS A 541 -16.10 6.55 18.37
CA LYS A 541 -17.47 6.99 18.66
C LYS A 541 -17.45 8.33 19.39
N LEU A 542 -18.12 9.32 18.82
CA LEU A 542 -18.36 10.62 19.44
C LEU A 542 -19.86 10.76 19.75
N ASP A 543 -20.18 10.99 21.02
CA ASP A 543 -21.55 10.92 21.55
C ASP A 543 -22.23 9.57 21.24
N GLY A 544 -21.48 8.47 21.32
CA GLY A 544 -21.98 7.11 21.10
C GLY A 544 -22.13 6.68 19.62
N GLU A 545 -21.89 7.57 18.66
CA GLU A 545 -21.99 7.26 17.22
C GLU A 545 -20.67 7.43 16.48
N ILE A 546 -20.44 6.61 15.44
CA ILE A 546 -19.32 6.82 14.52
C ILE A 546 -19.66 8.02 13.62
N ARG A 547 -18.84 9.06 13.70
CA ARG A 547 -19.00 10.29 12.91
C ARG A 547 -17.75 10.51 12.07
N PRO A 548 -17.77 10.20 10.76
CA PRO A 548 -16.62 10.40 9.89
C PRO A 548 -16.14 11.86 9.92
N PHE A 549 -14.85 12.06 10.17
CA PHE A 549 -14.20 13.36 10.16
C PHE A 549 -12.88 13.26 9.40
N PRO A 550 -12.56 14.24 8.53
CA PRO A 550 -13.46 15.28 8.04
C PRO A 550 -14.56 14.68 7.15
N GLY A 551 -15.70 15.38 7.02
CA GLY A 551 -16.84 14.95 6.19
C GLY A 551 -16.56 15.12 4.69
N ILE A 552 -15.64 14.33 4.15
CA ILE A 552 -15.15 14.42 2.75
C ILE A 552 -15.51 13.18 1.94
N SER A 553 -15.44 13.29 0.61
CA SER A 553 -15.62 12.15 -0.28
C SER A 553 -14.57 11.07 -0.05
N ALA A 554 -14.96 9.80 -0.18
CA ALA A 554 -14.08 8.63 -0.05
C ALA A 554 -12.86 8.65 -0.99
N LEU A 555 -12.91 9.47 -2.05
CA LEU A 555 -11.80 9.70 -2.99
C LEU A 555 -10.65 10.51 -2.42
N VAL A 556 -10.94 11.47 -1.53
CA VAL A 556 -9.95 12.45 -1.09
C VAL A 556 -8.79 11.80 -0.33
N PRO A 557 -9.00 10.82 0.59
CA PRO A 557 -7.90 10.08 1.20
C PRO A 557 -6.90 9.46 0.23
N TYR A 558 -7.38 8.95 -0.91
CA TYR A 558 -6.52 8.35 -1.93
C TYR A 558 -5.71 9.42 -2.66
N VAL A 559 -6.31 10.55 -3.01
CA VAL A 559 -5.59 11.68 -3.61
C VAL A 559 -4.52 12.21 -2.66
N VAL A 560 -4.87 12.37 -1.37
CA VAL A 560 -3.92 12.83 -0.35
C VAL A 560 -2.78 11.83 -0.21
N HIS A 561 -3.07 10.53 -0.12
CA HIS A 561 -2.06 9.48 -0.01
C HIS A 561 -1.12 9.48 -1.22
N LEU A 562 -1.67 9.45 -2.44
CA LEU A 562 -0.90 9.32 -3.67
C LEU A 562 -0.07 10.57 -4.01
N PHE A 563 -0.60 11.76 -3.76
CA PHE A 563 0.00 13.00 -4.28
C PHE A 563 0.56 13.91 -3.19
N LEU A 564 -0.21 14.15 -2.12
CA LEU A 564 0.13 15.17 -1.13
C LEU A 564 1.07 14.63 -0.03
N SER A 565 0.90 13.38 0.36
CA SER A 565 1.70 12.78 1.44
C SER A 565 3.17 12.54 1.05
N SER A 566 3.45 12.42 -0.26
CA SER A 566 4.77 12.08 -0.80
C SER A 566 5.89 13.05 -0.40
N ARG A 567 5.59 14.36 -0.28
CA ARG A 567 6.57 15.41 0.07
C ARG A 567 7.18 15.20 1.46
N HIS A 568 6.41 14.61 2.37
CA HIS A 568 6.80 14.35 3.76
C HIS A 568 6.62 12.86 4.11
N ALA A 569 6.82 11.96 3.14
CA ALA A 569 6.51 10.53 3.28
C ALA A 569 7.08 9.89 4.55
N GLY A 570 8.30 10.27 4.94
CA GLY A 570 8.96 9.78 6.15
C GLY A 570 8.23 10.18 7.44
N VAL A 571 7.66 11.39 7.50
CA VAL A 571 6.98 11.96 8.66
C VAL A 571 5.72 11.17 9.04
N TRP A 572 4.94 10.72 8.03
CA TRP A 572 3.67 10.04 8.25
C TRP A 572 3.78 8.64 8.86
N ARG A 573 5.01 8.13 9.08
CA ARG A 573 5.23 6.89 9.85
C ARG A 573 4.85 7.05 11.32
N PHE A 574 4.94 8.27 11.84
CA PHE A 574 4.60 8.58 13.22
C PHE A 574 3.11 8.90 13.40
N ALA A 575 2.34 9.00 12.33
CA ALA A 575 0.91 9.24 12.44
C ALA A 575 0.21 8.02 13.05
N PRO A 576 -0.75 8.22 13.96
CA PRO A 576 -1.41 7.12 14.66
C PRO A 576 -2.31 6.28 13.73
N SER A 577 -2.69 6.81 12.58
CA SER A 577 -3.51 6.10 11.61
C SER A 577 -2.93 6.18 10.20
N THR A 578 -3.46 5.35 9.31
CA THR A 578 -3.23 5.51 7.86
C THR A 578 -4.01 6.74 7.36
N MET A 579 -3.70 7.18 6.14
CA MET A 579 -4.44 8.28 5.47
C MET A 579 -5.94 7.97 5.28
N TYR A 580 -6.36 6.72 5.52
CA TYR A 580 -7.73 6.26 5.41
C TYR A 580 -8.43 6.18 6.78
N ALA A 581 -7.87 6.83 7.82
CA ALA A 581 -8.37 6.78 9.19
C ALA A 581 -8.37 5.37 9.81
N GLN A 582 -7.56 4.44 9.29
CA GLN A 582 -7.38 3.12 9.90
C GLN A 582 -6.31 3.22 10.98
N PRO A 583 -6.61 2.92 12.26
CA PRO A 583 -5.61 2.95 13.32
C PRO A 583 -4.45 2.00 13.02
N ARG A 584 -3.23 2.50 13.21
CA ARG A 584 -2.01 1.67 13.20
C ARG A 584 -1.83 1.01 14.56
N PRO A 585 -1.24 -0.19 14.62
CA PRO A 585 -0.84 -0.76 15.90
C PRO A 585 0.19 0.15 16.58
N SER A 586 -0.04 0.44 17.87
CA SER A 586 0.97 1.12 18.69
C SER A 586 2.28 0.32 18.63
N PRO A 587 3.45 0.96 18.45
CA PRO A 587 4.71 0.26 18.53
C PRO A 587 4.79 -0.45 19.87
N ALA A 588 4.85 -1.78 19.84
CA ALA A 588 4.91 -2.59 21.05
C ALA A 588 6.00 -2.03 21.96
N ARG A 589 5.63 -1.59 23.17
CA ARG A 589 6.63 -1.40 24.23
C ARG A 589 7.35 -2.74 24.31
N LYS A 590 8.66 -2.75 24.08
CA LYS A 590 9.46 -3.98 24.09
C LYS A 590 9.40 -4.77 25.41
N ASN A 591 8.63 -4.33 26.42
CA ASN A 591 8.65 -4.83 27.78
C ASN A 591 7.27 -5.20 28.40
N ASP A 592 6.14 -5.11 27.71
CA ASP A 592 4.84 -5.45 28.32
C ASP A 592 4.16 -6.61 27.58
N GLU A 593 4.25 -7.84 28.10
CA GLU A 593 3.46 -8.99 27.64
C GLU A 593 1.97 -8.81 28.01
N PRO A 594 1.00 -9.03 27.10
CA PRO A 594 -0.42 -8.95 27.45
C PRO A 594 -0.89 -10.18 28.24
N THR A 595 -1.60 -9.95 29.33
CA THR A 595 -2.29 -11.00 30.11
C THR A 595 -3.51 -11.56 29.36
N LYS A 596 -3.73 -12.88 29.51
CA LYS A 596 -4.74 -13.75 28.86
C LYS A 596 -6.24 -13.36 28.93
N ALA A 597 -6.63 -12.15 29.32
CA ALA A 597 -8.02 -11.76 29.56
C ALA A 597 -8.74 -11.02 28.41
N GLU A 598 -8.04 -10.65 27.32
CA GLU A 598 -8.64 -9.86 26.22
C GLU A 598 -9.15 -10.70 25.03
N LEU A 599 -9.15 -12.03 25.17
CA LEU A 599 -9.80 -12.94 24.23
C LEU A 599 -11.21 -13.23 24.73
N ILE A 600 -12.23 -12.72 24.04
CA ILE A 600 -13.65 -13.16 23.94
C ILE A 600 -14.64 -11.99 24.18
N ALA A 601 -15.19 -11.44 23.07
CA ALA A 601 -16.58 -10.98 23.00
C ALA A 601 -17.04 -10.88 21.51
N PRO A 602 -18.22 -11.46 21.13
CA PRO A 602 -18.72 -11.45 19.75
C PRO A 602 -19.58 -10.20 19.42
N PRO A 603 -19.82 -9.89 18.13
CA PRO A 603 -20.53 -8.68 17.70
C PRO A 603 -22.05 -8.85 17.64
N ASN A 604 -22.79 -7.84 18.11
CA ASN A 604 -24.25 -7.76 17.99
C ASN A 604 -24.68 -6.88 16.81
N ALA A 605 -25.69 -7.36 16.08
CA ALA A 605 -26.24 -6.83 14.85
C ALA A 605 -27.37 -5.79 15.07
N GLY A 606 -27.50 -4.85 14.12
CA GLY A 606 -28.66 -3.98 13.97
C GLY A 606 -28.47 -2.91 12.89
N MET A 607 -29.00 -3.15 11.68
CA MET A 607 -29.07 -2.16 10.60
C MET A 607 -30.39 -1.37 10.65
N PRO A 608 -30.39 -0.03 10.49
CA PRO A 608 -31.56 0.72 10.04
C PRO A 608 -31.55 0.90 8.50
N LYS A 609 -32.73 0.77 7.90
CA LYS A 609 -33.01 0.97 6.47
C LYS A 609 -33.35 2.43 6.16
N GLY A 610 -32.94 2.88 4.97
CA GLY A 610 -33.53 4.03 4.26
C GLY A 610 -32.61 5.25 4.18
N PHE A 611 -31.98 5.46 3.02
CA PHE A 611 -31.29 6.70 2.69
C PHE A 611 -31.70 7.16 1.29
N ASP A 612 -32.30 8.35 1.22
CA ASP A 612 -32.76 9.04 0.01
C ASP A 612 -31.56 9.68 -0.71
N LEU A 613 -31.47 9.47 -2.03
CA LEU A 613 -30.32 9.75 -2.88
C LEU A 613 -30.40 11.08 -3.65
N THR A 614 -31.22 12.05 -3.21
CA THR A 614 -31.51 13.24 -4.02
C THR A 614 -30.85 14.56 -3.54
N GLY A 615 -29.93 14.53 -2.57
CA GLY A 615 -29.56 15.77 -1.85
C GLY A 615 -28.11 16.29 -1.87
N ILE A 616 -27.10 15.59 -2.38
CA ILE A 616 -25.69 16.05 -2.22
C ILE A 616 -24.82 15.75 -3.46
N LEU A 617 -24.93 16.62 -4.46
CA LEU A 617 -23.83 16.88 -5.39
C LEU A 617 -23.35 18.32 -5.12
N PRO A 618 -22.18 18.54 -4.50
CA PRO A 618 -21.52 19.83 -4.67
C PRO A 618 -21.12 19.95 -6.14
N SER A 619 -21.26 21.16 -6.66
CA SER A 619 -21.06 21.47 -8.07
C SER A 619 -19.70 20.96 -8.59
N THR A 620 -19.77 20.45 -9.82
CA THR A 620 -18.70 19.95 -10.69
C THR A 620 -17.45 20.83 -10.90
N PRO A 621 -17.35 22.14 -10.57
CA PRO A 621 -16.14 22.91 -10.87
C PRO A 621 -14.87 22.53 -10.10
N VAL A 622 -14.95 21.93 -8.91
CA VAL A 622 -13.75 21.66 -8.07
C VAL A 622 -12.90 20.53 -8.65
N ILE A 623 -13.53 19.49 -9.19
CA ILE A 623 -12.84 18.35 -9.82
C ILE A 623 -12.20 18.78 -11.15
N PHE A 624 -12.90 19.61 -11.93
CA PHE A 624 -12.37 20.16 -13.18
C PHE A 624 -11.27 21.20 -12.95
N ALA A 625 -11.36 22.04 -11.92
CA ALA A 625 -10.32 23.00 -11.57
C ALA A 625 -9.04 22.32 -11.05
N PHE A 626 -9.17 21.18 -10.35
CA PHE A 626 -8.01 20.38 -9.92
C PHE A 626 -7.32 19.68 -11.11
N LEU A 627 -8.10 19.13 -12.04
CA LEU A 627 -7.58 18.51 -13.27
C LEU A 627 -6.95 19.55 -14.23
N PHE A 628 -7.53 20.75 -14.34
CA PHE A 628 -6.93 21.86 -15.09
C PHE A 628 -5.72 22.48 -14.38
N GLY A 629 -5.71 22.50 -13.05
CA GLY A 629 -4.53 22.91 -12.26
C GLY A 629 -3.34 21.96 -12.47
N LEU A 630 -3.58 20.66 -12.57
CA LEU A 630 -2.59 19.64 -12.95
C LEU A 630 -2.08 19.82 -14.39
N LEU A 631 -2.96 20.15 -15.34
CA LEU A 631 -2.59 20.43 -16.74
C LEU A 631 -1.83 21.76 -16.89
N ALA A 632 -2.21 22.79 -16.15
CA ALA A 632 -1.53 24.09 -16.15
C ALA A 632 -0.15 24.02 -15.46
N TYR A 633 -0.01 23.21 -14.40
CA TYR A 633 1.28 22.98 -13.73
C TYR A 633 2.23 22.14 -14.60
N ALA A 634 1.71 21.17 -15.35
CA ALA A 634 2.48 20.36 -16.30
C ALA A 634 2.88 21.11 -17.59
N LEU A 635 2.35 22.33 -17.82
CA LEU A 635 2.70 23.19 -18.95
C LEU A 635 3.59 24.38 -18.54
N TYR A 636 3.91 24.53 -17.24
CA TYR A 636 4.72 25.64 -16.73
C TYR A 636 6.13 25.21 -16.24
N PHE A 637 6.43 23.91 -16.28
CA PHE A 637 7.75 23.30 -16.15
C PHE A 637 7.90 22.23 -17.25
#